data_AF-A0AAD7TXN8-F1
#
_entry.id   AF-A0AAD7TXN8-F1
#
_cell.length_a   1.000
_cell.length_b   1.000
_cell.length_c   1.000
_cell.angle_alpha   90.00
_cell.angle_beta   90.00
_cell.angle_gamma   90.00
#
_symmetry.space_group_name_H-M   'P 1'
#
loop_
_entity.id
_entity.type
_entity.pdbx_description
1 polymer ?
#
loop_
_entity_poly.entity_id
_entity_poly.type
_entity_poly.pdbx_seq_one_letter_code
_entity_poly.pdbx_strand_id
1 'polypeptide(L)'
;MGEVAHFNDLPVELLPLVVSHIVRPSSLATLCLVNKTFYTVAVPLLYERVFIYAWHKEGKAKACLCLQVIKLFRTLAEYAHLAKLVQQLVIRDFPKALQSEEHDIILDLCLNGIRNCTNLRACTWTRHGSLTTRVLETLVTCSKLRELEINGQHNNYYDPRILPQFTHLRKLSLIMPSGPVIDTLPSWTRNTRETLQYLSIICKASNILPSSSATNLEYLYLVGCPKVTHEGLWAVVSSVYRGIVGLGMEGLSTTFDMAVFSEQCNRTGALSRLRSITLTVDEHTSLSEWQQHVLGLLSQAPLQHFHISTVGGHVDHRLSDEFCKAIVSAHRDRLTRFSVHRMRMSIDAIADICARCSALQQLFIVVEPSDLDALGPCLAQAINLRAVHVNRPLDFGSEDVPRQSYSKILDIVRQCRPTVKQFGFNTRVFQVERSAMVTEDGSVDTEATLSPYDNPEIPEQFLVIREWQSPDDLGMLAETDAAAERSQSMTEATIHMAKSIVEYTARRITYDTPLPFAEVATRLEAQLNKPSGGAKLFHLLGTAKTKDELEDGIKAIANGRNFIFFAEMVHHRWLGTYTGSSNTPKAAVYIFGNPLIAQTMLQRDLAAGLNIPPKLMLLEKADGSGTKVIYDDPASIIAVPAHGQIVDGALKQAAEDLSNKVEALVQSIIGENAT
;
A
#
# COMPACT_ATOMS: atom_id res chain seq x y z
N MET A 1 -28.27 -48.30 22.64
CA MET A 1 -27.68 -46.98 22.35
C MET A 1 -26.56 -47.24 21.36
N GLY A 2 -26.68 -46.77 20.12
CA GLY A 2 -25.62 -46.95 19.13
C GLY A 2 -24.38 -46.15 19.55
N GLU A 3 -23.19 -46.72 19.39
CA GLU A 3 -21.93 -46.01 19.60
C GLU A 3 -21.95 -44.71 18.80
N VAL A 4 -21.72 -43.60 19.50
CA VAL A 4 -21.57 -42.29 18.88
C VAL A 4 -20.25 -42.32 18.12
N ALA A 5 -20.28 -42.18 16.79
CA ALA A 5 -19.09 -42.17 15.97
C ALA A 5 -18.07 -41.15 16.50
N HIS A 6 -16.85 -41.61 16.74
CA HIS A 6 -15.74 -40.76 17.15
C HIS A 6 -15.11 -40.09 15.93
N PHE A 7 -14.39 -38.98 16.12
CA PHE A 7 -13.70 -38.28 15.02
C PHE A 7 -12.73 -39.20 14.25
N ASN A 8 -12.19 -40.23 14.90
CA ASN A 8 -11.33 -41.24 14.26
C ASN A 8 -12.08 -42.20 13.32
N ASP A 9 -13.41 -42.21 13.36
CA ASP A 9 -14.26 -43.02 12.49
C ASP A 9 -14.63 -42.28 11.19
N LEU A 10 -14.14 -41.04 11.00
CA LEU A 10 -14.35 -40.28 9.77
C LEU A 10 -13.62 -40.96 8.59
N PRO A 11 -14.32 -41.31 7.51
CA PRO A 11 -13.71 -41.88 6.32
C PRO A 11 -12.67 -40.93 5.71
N VAL A 12 -11.52 -41.50 5.30
CA VAL A 12 -10.41 -40.73 4.71
C VAL A 12 -10.82 -40.01 3.42
N GLU A 13 -11.86 -40.49 2.75
CA GLU A 13 -12.48 -39.92 1.56
C GLU A 13 -13.11 -38.54 1.82
N LEU A 14 -13.42 -38.21 3.08
CA LEU A 14 -13.92 -36.89 3.46
C LEU A 14 -12.80 -35.86 3.64
N LEU A 15 -11.55 -36.30 3.76
CA LEU A 15 -10.41 -35.42 4.01
C LEU A 15 -10.25 -34.31 2.94
N PRO A 16 -10.39 -34.57 1.62
CA PRO A 16 -10.36 -33.51 0.61
C PRO A 16 -11.44 -32.44 0.81
N LEU A 17 -12.65 -32.85 1.21
CA LEU A 17 -13.74 -31.92 1.47
C LEU A 17 -13.43 -31.05 2.69
N VAL A 18 -12.93 -31.66 3.77
CA VAL A 18 -12.54 -30.94 5.00
C VAL A 18 -11.39 -29.95 4.72
N VAL A 19 -10.32 -30.41 4.06
CA VAL A 19 -9.14 -29.57 3.79
C VAL A 19 -9.46 -28.45 2.79
N SER A 20 -10.43 -28.63 1.88
CA SER A 20 -10.83 -27.59 0.92
C SER A 20 -11.37 -26.31 1.57
N HIS A 21 -11.80 -26.39 2.84
CA HIS A 21 -12.25 -25.23 3.61
C HIS A 21 -11.10 -24.46 4.29
N ILE A 22 -9.87 -24.98 4.27
CA ILE A 22 -8.70 -24.35 4.87
C ILE A 22 -8.00 -23.49 3.83
N VAL A 23 -8.06 -22.18 4.03
CA VAL A 23 -7.57 -21.18 3.07
C VAL A 23 -6.18 -20.64 3.46
N ARG A 24 -5.84 -20.64 4.74
CA ARG A 24 -4.60 -20.07 5.26
C ARG A 24 -3.39 -20.94 4.84
N PRO A 25 -2.39 -20.40 4.12
CA PRO A 25 -1.26 -21.18 3.63
C PRO A 25 -0.41 -21.85 4.72
N SER A 26 -0.23 -21.18 5.87
CA SER A 26 0.51 -21.77 7.00
C SER A 26 -0.20 -23.00 7.57
N SER A 27 -1.53 -22.98 7.64
CA SER A 27 -2.33 -24.14 8.07
C SER A 27 -2.21 -25.28 7.06
N LEU A 28 -2.27 -25.00 5.76
CA LEU A 28 -2.04 -26.01 4.71
C LEU A 28 -0.63 -26.61 4.78
N ALA A 29 0.39 -25.81 5.09
CA ALA A 29 1.75 -26.29 5.29
C ALA A 29 1.85 -27.20 6.53
N THR A 30 1.19 -26.85 7.65
CA THR A 30 1.10 -27.73 8.82
C THR A 30 0.41 -29.05 8.49
N LEU A 31 -0.67 -29.02 7.70
CA LEU A 31 -1.35 -30.24 7.26
C LEU A 31 -0.44 -31.14 6.42
N CYS A 32 0.38 -30.56 5.54
CA CYS A 32 1.35 -31.32 4.76
C CYS A 32 2.33 -32.12 5.63
N LEU A 33 2.56 -31.72 6.89
CA LEU A 33 3.48 -32.37 7.82
C LEU A 33 2.80 -33.44 8.70
N VAL A 34 1.48 -33.58 8.67
CA VAL A 34 0.75 -34.55 9.51
C VAL A 34 1.09 -35.99 9.13
N ASN A 35 0.87 -36.37 7.86
CA ASN A 35 1.26 -37.66 7.29
C ASN A 35 1.15 -37.63 5.75
N LYS A 36 1.49 -38.73 5.07
CA LYS A 36 1.45 -38.85 3.60
C LYS A 36 0.05 -38.65 3.00
N THR A 37 -1.00 -39.06 3.70
CA THR A 37 -2.39 -38.90 3.24
C THR A 37 -2.78 -37.44 3.24
N PHE A 38 -2.54 -36.73 4.35
CA PHE A 38 -2.75 -35.28 4.44
C PHE A 38 -1.87 -34.52 3.45
N TYR A 39 -0.62 -34.92 3.27
CA TYR A 39 0.28 -34.33 2.28
C TYR A 39 -0.32 -34.39 0.87
N THR A 40 -0.81 -35.56 0.45
CA THR A 40 -1.37 -35.77 -0.91
C THR A 40 -2.56 -34.86 -1.19
N VAL A 41 -3.33 -34.52 -0.15
CA VAL A 41 -4.53 -33.68 -0.24
C VAL A 41 -4.21 -32.18 -0.07
N ALA A 42 -3.29 -31.83 0.82
CA ALA A 42 -2.99 -30.44 1.16
C ALA A 42 -1.95 -29.80 0.23
N VAL A 43 -0.96 -30.56 -0.28
CA VAL A 43 0.11 -29.98 -1.12
C VAL A 43 -0.41 -29.32 -2.42
N PRO A 44 -1.41 -29.87 -3.14
CA PRO A 44 -1.96 -29.20 -4.30
C PRO A 44 -2.60 -27.86 -3.93
N LEU A 45 -3.37 -27.82 -2.84
CA LEU A 45 -4.03 -26.60 -2.36
C LEU A 45 -3.03 -25.53 -1.89
N LEU A 46 -1.92 -25.96 -1.28
CA LEU A 46 -0.85 -25.07 -0.82
C LEU A 46 -0.13 -24.36 -1.99
N TYR A 47 0.15 -25.09 -3.07
CA TYR A 47 0.90 -24.56 -4.22
C TYR A 47 0.01 -24.07 -5.38
N GLU A 48 -1.29 -24.35 -5.37
CA GLU A 48 -2.21 -23.96 -6.44
C GLU A 48 -2.13 -22.47 -6.75
N ARG A 49 -2.08 -21.64 -5.70
CA ARG A 49 -2.05 -20.19 -5.77
C ARG A 49 -0.90 -19.64 -4.94
N VAL A 50 0.07 -19.04 -5.63
CA VAL A 50 1.28 -18.49 -5.01
C VAL A 50 1.23 -16.97 -5.06
N PHE A 51 1.43 -16.33 -3.91
CA PHE A 51 1.32 -14.88 -3.75
C PHE A 51 2.61 -14.27 -3.17
N ILE A 52 3.03 -13.15 -3.73
CA ILE A 52 4.06 -12.26 -3.20
C ILE A 52 3.48 -10.85 -3.12
N TYR A 53 3.19 -10.42 -1.90
CA TYR A 53 2.74 -9.06 -1.58
C TYR A 53 3.78 -8.34 -0.71
N ALA A 54 3.82 -7.00 -0.81
CA ALA A 54 4.77 -6.15 -0.07
C ALA A 54 4.60 -6.20 1.47
N TRP A 55 3.41 -6.55 1.97
CA TRP A 55 3.04 -6.50 3.39
C TRP A 55 3.12 -7.84 4.14
N HIS A 56 3.64 -8.93 3.55
CA HIS A 56 3.85 -10.16 4.31
C HIS A 56 4.77 -9.86 5.49
N LYS A 57 4.32 -10.20 6.72
CA LYS A 57 4.78 -9.71 8.06
C LYS A 57 6.30 -9.72 8.33
N GLU A 58 7.09 -10.34 7.47
CA GLU A 58 8.56 -10.41 7.54
C GLU A 58 9.28 -9.48 6.55
N GLY A 59 8.56 -8.68 5.76
CA GLY A 59 9.10 -7.84 4.67
C GLY A 59 9.84 -6.56 5.09
N LYS A 60 10.06 -6.33 6.39
CA LYS A 60 10.63 -5.06 6.89
C LYS A 60 12.15 -4.91 6.69
N ALA A 61 12.84 -5.95 6.22
CA ALA A 61 14.21 -5.84 5.71
C ALA A 61 14.21 -6.10 4.20
N LYS A 62 14.87 -5.24 3.40
CA LYS A 62 15.09 -5.47 1.95
C LYS A 62 15.64 -6.88 1.66
N ALA A 63 16.40 -7.44 2.60
CA ALA A 63 16.90 -8.81 2.57
C ALA A 63 15.77 -9.87 2.60
N CYS A 64 14.68 -9.65 3.34
CA CYS A 64 13.63 -10.66 3.54
C CYS A 64 12.69 -10.81 2.34
N LEU A 65 12.33 -9.71 1.65
CA LEU A 65 11.57 -9.78 0.40
C LEU A 65 12.39 -10.45 -0.72
N CYS A 66 13.68 -10.12 -0.79
CA CYS A 66 14.63 -10.81 -1.68
C CYS A 66 14.69 -12.30 -1.36
N LEU A 67 14.80 -12.67 -0.07
CA LEU A 67 14.75 -14.06 0.37
C LEU A 67 13.43 -14.76 0.04
N GLN A 68 12.28 -14.09 0.07
CA GLN A 68 10.99 -14.71 -0.29
C GLN A 68 10.89 -15.03 -1.78
N VAL A 69 11.22 -14.06 -2.65
CA VAL A 69 11.26 -14.28 -4.11
C VAL A 69 12.29 -15.35 -4.46
N ILE A 70 13.49 -15.29 -3.86
CA ILE A 70 14.54 -16.29 -4.05
C ILE A 70 14.06 -17.66 -3.57
N LYS A 71 13.53 -17.79 -2.35
CA LYS A 71 13.08 -19.07 -1.80
C LYS A 71 12.01 -19.68 -2.68
N LEU A 72 11.01 -18.89 -3.08
CA LEU A 72 9.95 -19.36 -3.96
C LEU A 72 10.53 -19.86 -5.28
N PHE A 73 11.25 -19.02 -6.01
CA PHE A 73 11.70 -19.39 -7.36
C PHE A 73 12.80 -20.43 -7.35
N ARG A 74 13.62 -20.51 -6.29
CA ARG A 74 14.50 -21.65 -6.04
C ARG A 74 13.70 -22.93 -5.87
N THR A 75 12.65 -22.93 -5.04
CA THR A 75 11.79 -24.10 -4.86
C THR A 75 11.13 -24.51 -6.18
N LEU A 76 10.60 -23.55 -6.95
CA LEU A 76 9.96 -23.85 -8.24
C LEU A 76 10.97 -24.33 -9.30
N ALA A 77 12.19 -23.81 -9.29
CA ALA A 77 13.25 -24.21 -10.22
C ALA A 77 13.81 -25.61 -9.89
N GLU A 78 14.04 -25.91 -8.60
CA GLU A 78 14.65 -27.16 -8.15
C GLU A 78 13.63 -28.32 -8.05
N TYR A 79 12.37 -28.02 -7.71
CA TYR A 79 11.35 -29.03 -7.46
C TYR A 79 10.20 -28.94 -8.48
N ALA A 80 10.45 -29.42 -9.70
CA ALA A 80 9.49 -29.37 -10.81
C ALA A 80 8.13 -30.03 -10.49
N HIS A 81 8.09 -31.04 -9.62
CA HIS A 81 6.85 -31.70 -9.19
C HIS A 81 5.93 -30.76 -8.38
N LEU A 82 6.50 -29.84 -7.58
CA LEU A 82 5.75 -28.81 -6.87
C LEU A 82 5.36 -27.67 -7.80
N ALA A 83 6.28 -27.24 -8.67
CA ALA A 83 6.00 -26.19 -9.65
C ALA A 83 4.84 -26.55 -10.60
N LYS A 84 4.69 -27.83 -10.95
CA LYS A 84 3.55 -28.32 -11.73
C LYS A 84 2.20 -28.13 -11.02
N LEU A 85 2.15 -27.97 -9.70
CA LEU A 85 0.91 -27.70 -8.95
C LEU A 85 0.46 -26.24 -9.07
N VAL A 86 1.38 -25.32 -9.42
CA VAL A 86 1.08 -23.90 -9.54
C VAL A 86 0.16 -23.63 -10.73
N GLN A 87 -1.01 -23.08 -10.43
CA GLN A 87 -1.99 -22.62 -11.43
C GLN A 87 -2.05 -21.10 -11.51
N GLN A 88 -1.78 -20.40 -10.40
CA GLN A 88 -1.81 -18.95 -10.34
C GLN A 88 -0.55 -18.44 -9.64
N LEU A 89 0.15 -17.51 -10.31
CA LEU A 89 1.34 -16.87 -9.80
C LEU A 89 1.11 -15.36 -9.70
N VAL A 90 1.10 -14.81 -8.49
CA VAL A 90 0.85 -13.39 -8.22
C VAL A 90 2.08 -12.74 -7.60
N ILE A 91 2.73 -11.87 -8.37
CA ILE A 91 3.96 -11.17 -8.01
C ILE A 91 3.68 -9.66 -8.07
N ARG A 92 3.36 -9.10 -6.90
CA ARG A 92 3.07 -7.67 -6.77
C ARG A 92 4.22 -6.87 -6.16
N ASP A 93 5.21 -7.55 -5.61
CA ASP A 93 6.46 -6.93 -5.18
C ASP A 93 7.67 -7.73 -5.66
N PHE A 94 8.78 -7.03 -5.89
CA PHE A 94 10.03 -7.57 -6.44
C PHE A 94 11.21 -6.69 -6.00
N PRO A 95 12.39 -7.27 -5.67
CA PRO A 95 13.56 -6.53 -5.23
C PRO A 95 14.07 -5.51 -6.26
N LYS A 96 14.31 -4.25 -5.85
CA LYS A 96 14.74 -3.14 -6.74
C LYS A 96 16.22 -2.72 -6.58
N ALA A 97 16.93 -3.18 -5.55
CA ALA A 97 18.26 -2.68 -5.19
C ALA A 97 19.24 -3.84 -4.96
N LEU A 98 19.43 -4.67 -5.99
CA LEU A 98 20.38 -5.78 -5.99
C LEU A 98 21.60 -5.44 -6.84
N GLN A 99 22.75 -6.02 -6.51
CA GLN A 99 23.91 -5.94 -7.41
C GLN A 99 23.60 -6.68 -8.73
N SER A 100 24.27 -6.30 -9.82
CA SER A 100 23.96 -6.83 -11.17
C SER A 100 24.02 -8.36 -11.23
N GLU A 101 25.02 -8.98 -10.60
CA GLU A 101 25.18 -10.44 -10.58
C GLU A 101 24.05 -11.16 -9.82
N GLU A 102 23.64 -10.60 -8.68
CA GLU A 102 22.51 -11.14 -7.89
C GLU A 102 21.20 -11.04 -8.67
N HIS A 103 21.02 -9.97 -9.45
CA HIS A 103 19.84 -9.79 -10.28
C HIS A 103 19.73 -10.88 -11.35
N ASP A 104 20.82 -11.21 -12.03
CA ASP A 104 20.84 -12.25 -13.07
C ASP A 104 20.55 -13.64 -12.49
N ILE A 105 21.10 -13.97 -11.32
CA ILE A 105 20.80 -15.24 -10.63
C ILE A 105 19.31 -15.35 -10.31
N ILE A 106 18.71 -14.28 -9.76
CA ILE A 106 17.29 -14.29 -9.43
C ILE A 106 16.44 -14.41 -10.69
N LEU A 107 16.81 -13.69 -11.76
CA LEU A 107 16.12 -13.76 -13.03
C LEU A 107 16.17 -15.19 -13.58
N ASP A 108 17.33 -15.86 -13.58
CA ASP A 108 17.44 -17.24 -14.04
C ASP A 108 16.62 -18.23 -13.20
N LEU A 109 16.57 -18.06 -11.87
CA LEU A 109 15.66 -18.82 -11.01
C LEU A 109 14.19 -18.57 -11.39
N CYS A 110 13.82 -17.32 -11.67
CA CYS A 110 12.47 -16.99 -12.12
C CYS A 110 12.12 -17.71 -13.43
N LEU A 111 13.00 -17.61 -14.43
CA LEU A 111 12.77 -18.23 -15.74
C LEU A 111 12.65 -19.75 -15.62
N ASN A 112 13.53 -20.41 -14.85
CA ASN A 112 13.48 -21.86 -14.64
C ASN A 112 12.24 -22.29 -13.85
N GLY A 113 11.88 -21.54 -12.80
CA GLY A 113 10.66 -21.79 -12.04
C GLY A 113 9.39 -21.67 -12.89
N ILE A 114 9.29 -20.62 -13.72
CA ILE A 114 8.15 -20.42 -14.63
C ILE A 114 8.05 -21.57 -15.65
N ARG A 115 9.18 -22.01 -16.23
CA ARG A 115 9.19 -23.15 -17.17
C ARG A 115 8.66 -24.44 -16.54
N ASN A 116 8.97 -24.67 -15.26
CA ASN A 116 8.48 -25.84 -14.53
C ASN A 116 6.97 -25.74 -14.18
N CYS A 117 6.40 -24.54 -14.17
CA CYS A 117 4.97 -24.29 -13.93
C CYS A 117 4.09 -24.66 -15.14
N THR A 118 4.13 -25.93 -15.55
CA THR A 118 3.44 -26.45 -16.75
C THR A 118 1.90 -26.37 -16.69
N ASN A 119 1.33 -26.12 -15.51
CA ASN A 119 -0.10 -25.91 -15.30
C ASN A 119 -0.49 -24.46 -15.04
N LEU A 120 0.43 -23.50 -15.23
CA LEU A 120 0.16 -22.09 -15.01
C LEU A 120 -0.98 -21.59 -15.91
N ARG A 121 -2.02 -21.05 -15.30
CA ARG A 121 -3.24 -20.51 -15.94
C ARG A 121 -3.34 -19.00 -15.80
N ALA A 122 -2.85 -18.45 -14.70
CA ALA A 122 -2.92 -17.02 -14.41
C ALA A 122 -1.58 -16.49 -13.91
N CYS A 123 -1.13 -15.36 -14.44
CA CYS A 123 0.07 -14.68 -13.99
C CYS A 123 -0.22 -13.19 -13.77
N THR A 124 0.15 -12.69 -12.58
CA THR A 124 0.10 -11.28 -12.22
C THR A 124 1.50 -10.80 -11.91
N TRP A 125 1.98 -9.79 -12.62
CA TRP A 125 3.32 -9.20 -12.44
C TRP A 125 3.26 -7.68 -12.56
N THR A 126 2.99 -7.00 -11.44
CA THR A 126 2.59 -5.57 -11.46
C THR A 126 3.61 -4.62 -10.85
N ARG A 127 4.70 -5.16 -10.26
CA ARG A 127 5.78 -4.35 -9.73
C ARG A 127 6.50 -3.61 -10.85
N HIS A 128 6.49 -2.27 -10.79
CA HIS A 128 7.18 -1.43 -11.77
C HIS A 128 8.68 -1.72 -11.81
N GLY A 129 9.21 -1.97 -13.00
CA GLY A 129 10.64 -2.15 -13.28
C GLY A 129 11.20 -3.56 -13.03
N SER A 130 10.36 -4.57 -12.78
CA SER A 130 10.83 -5.96 -12.62
C SER A 130 10.43 -6.92 -13.73
N LEU A 131 9.50 -6.54 -14.60
CA LEU A 131 9.09 -7.36 -15.74
C LEU A 131 10.06 -7.15 -16.90
N THR A 132 10.66 -8.22 -17.43
CA THR A 132 11.65 -8.16 -18.53
C THR A 132 11.20 -8.91 -19.77
N THR A 133 11.82 -8.65 -20.92
CA THR A 133 11.56 -9.41 -22.16
C THR A 133 11.72 -10.92 -21.95
N ARG A 134 12.79 -11.36 -21.26
CA ARG A 134 13.05 -12.79 -20.99
C ARG A 134 11.93 -13.45 -20.19
N VAL A 135 11.36 -12.73 -19.21
CA VAL A 135 10.21 -13.21 -18.42
C VAL A 135 8.99 -13.36 -19.31
N LEU A 136 8.69 -12.36 -20.14
CA LEU A 136 7.56 -12.41 -21.08
C LEU A 136 7.71 -13.54 -22.10
N GLU A 137 8.90 -13.71 -22.69
CA GLU A 137 9.21 -14.83 -23.60
C GLU A 137 8.94 -16.18 -22.93
N THR A 138 9.35 -16.33 -21.67
CA THR A 138 9.11 -17.55 -20.92
C THR A 138 7.62 -17.76 -20.65
N LEU A 139 6.88 -16.72 -20.27
CA LEU A 139 5.43 -16.79 -20.05
C LEU A 139 4.66 -17.10 -21.33
N VAL A 140 5.10 -16.64 -22.50
CA VAL A 140 4.50 -16.98 -23.81
C VAL A 140 4.55 -18.50 -24.05
N THR A 141 5.60 -19.19 -23.58
CA THR A 141 5.71 -20.66 -23.71
C THR A 141 4.74 -21.45 -22.82
N CYS A 142 4.12 -20.80 -21.83
CA CYS A 142 3.13 -21.44 -20.95
C CYS A 142 1.80 -21.66 -21.69
N SER A 143 1.66 -22.81 -22.36
CA SER A 143 0.51 -23.15 -23.22
C SER A 143 -0.87 -23.10 -22.54
N LYS A 144 -0.92 -23.23 -21.21
CA LYS A 144 -2.15 -23.16 -20.40
C LYS A 144 -2.46 -21.77 -19.83
N LEU A 145 -1.59 -20.78 -20.06
CA LEU A 145 -1.81 -19.42 -19.59
C LEU A 145 -3.02 -18.82 -20.29
N ARG A 146 -3.98 -18.32 -19.50
CA ARG A 146 -5.24 -17.71 -19.95
C ARG A 146 -5.46 -16.34 -19.32
N GLU A 147 -4.79 -16.01 -18.20
CA GLU A 147 -4.94 -14.72 -17.55
C GLU A 147 -3.59 -14.05 -17.36
N LEU A 148 -3.51 -12.79 -17.77
CA LEU A 148 -2.30 -11.98 -17.65
C LEU A 148 -2.65 -10.59 -17.10
N GLU A 149 -2.03 -10.25 -15.97
CA GLU A 149 -2.08 -8.91 -15.37
C GLU A 149 -0.66 -8.37 -15.26
N ILE A 150 -0.32 -7.29 -15.95
CA ILE A 150 1.05 -6.77 -15.98
C ILE A 150 1.12 -5.25 -15.79
N ASN A 151 2.27 -4.80 -15.31
CA ASN A 151 2.63 -3.38 -15.43
C ASN A 151 3.00 -3.06 -16.89
N GLY A 152 2.24 -2.16 -17.51
CA GLY A 152 2.39 -1.73 -18.89
C GLY A 152 3.46 -0.65 -19.10
N GLN A 153 4.16 -0.22 -18.06
CA GLN A 153 5.24 0.76 -18.18
C GLN A 153 6.52 0.06 -18.63
N HIS A 154 6.78 0.10 -19.94
CA HIS A 154 7.85 -0.71 -20.55
C HIS A 154 9.25 -0.12 -20.42
N ASN A 155 9.40 1.21 -20.21
CA ASN A 155 10.65 2.00 -20.29
C ASN A 155 11.96 1.21 -20.11
N ASN A 156 12.52 0.67 -21.20
CA ASN A 156 13.75 -0.13 -21.27
C ASN A 156 13.77 -1.45 -20.47
N TYR A 157 12.65 -1.89 -19.91
CA TYR A 157 12.52 -3.15 -19.19
C TYR A 157 12.15 -4.31 -20.12
N TYR A 158 11.21 -4.10 -21.05
CA TYR A 158 10.79 -5.11 -22.01
C TYR A 158 10.37 -4.52 -23.35
N ASP A 159 10.38 -5.36 -24.39
CA ASP A 159 9.91 -5.02 -25.73
C ASP A 159 8.38 -5.23 -25.85
N PRO A 160 7.57 -4.18 -26.08
CA PRO A 160 6.12 -4.32 -26.23
C PRO A 160 5.67 -5.25 -27.36
N ARG A 161 6.50 -5.48 -28.39
CA ARG A 161 6.16 -6.32 -29.55
C ARG A 161 5.96 -7.80 -29.21
N ILE A 162 6.37 -8.23 -28.02
CA ILE A 162 6.10 -9.58 -27.54
C ILE A 162 4.66 -9.78 -27.08
N LEU A 163 3.99 -8.72 -26.63
CA LEU A 163 2.67 -8.82 -26.00
C LEU A 163 1.60 -9.44 -26.92
N PRO A 164 1.54 -9.12 -28.23
CA PRO A 164 0.60 -9.77 -29.14
C PRO A 164 0.81 -11.29 -29.33
N GLN A 165 1.94 -11.85 -28.88
CA GLN A 165 2.20 -13.30 -28.97
C GLN A 165 1.40 -14.11 -27.94
N PHE A 166 0.83 -13.48 -26.92
CA PHE A 166 -0.12 -14.12 -26.01
C PHE A 166 -1.48 -14.28 -26.67
N THR A 167 -1.66 -15.32 -27.49
CA THR A 167 -2.82 -15.53 -28.38
C THR A 167 -4.03 -16.20 -27.74
N HIS A 168 -3.88 -16.82 -26.56
CA HIS A 168 -4.94 -17.62 -25.93
C HIS A 168 -5.52 -17.00 -24.65
N LEU A 169 -5.24 -15.73 -24.39
CA LEU A 169 -5.72 -15.07 -23.18
C LEU A 169 -7.24 -14.94 -23.19
N ARG A 170 -7.84 -15.25 -22.04
CA ARG A 170 -9.23 -14.96 -21.67
C ARG A 170 -9.35 -13.68 -20.87
N LYS A 171 -8.33 -13.36 -20.05
CA LYS A 171 -8.28 -12.16 -19.22
C LYS A 171 -6.98 -11.41 -19.44
N LEU A 172 -7.09 -10.12 -19.75
CA LEU A 172 -5.98 -9.19 -19.86
C LEU A 172 -6.22 -7.98 -18.96
N SER A 173 -5.24 -7.68 -18.10
CA SER A 173 -5.24 -6.48 -17.26
C SER A 173 -3.91 -5.73 -17.43
N LEU A 174 -3.99 -4.47 -17.84
CA LEU A 174 -2.83 -3.59 -18.03
C LEU A 174 -2.86 -2.46 -17.00
N ILE A 175 -1.80 -2.38 -16.20
CA ILE A 175 -1.64 -1.32 -15.19
C ILE A 175 -0.58 -0.34 -15.67
N MET A 176 -0.94 0.94 -15.78
CA MET A 176 -0.07 2.03 -16.21
C MET A 176 0.65 1.78 -17.55
N PRO A 177 -0.08 1.45 -18.64
CA PRO A 177 0.55 1.22 -19.94
C PRO A 177 1.15 2.50 -20.54
N SER A 178 2.38 2.35 -21.03
CA SER A 178 3.05 3.33 -21.90
C SER A 178 2.41 3.39 -23.29
N GLY A 179 2.66 4.48 -24.05
CA GLY A 179 2.18 4.64 -25.43
C GLY A 179 2.49 3.43 -26.33
N PRO A 180 3.74 2.97 -26.43
CA PRO A 180 4.09 1.80 -27.26
C PRO A 180 3.36 0.51 -26.87
N VAL A 181 3.03 0.31 -25.58
CA VAL A 181 2.22 -0.84 -25.15
C VAL A 181 0.77 -0.70 -25.60
N ILE A 182 0.20 0.51 -25.52
CA ILE A 182 -1.15 0.80 -26.04
C ILE A 182 -1.23 0.58 -27.55
N ASP A 183 -0.20 0.98 -28.29
CA ASP A 183 -0.14 0.81 -29.75
C ASP A 183 -0.19 -0.68 -30.17
N THR A 184 0.17 -1.60 -29.27
CA THR A 184 0.05 -3.04 -29.54
C THR A 184 -1.37 -3.59 -29.35
N LEU A 185 -2.25 -2.90 -28.59
CA LEU A 185 -3.58 -3.40 -28.24
C LEU A 185 -4.45 -3.78 -29.45
N PRO A 186 -4.51 -3.02 -30.57
CA PRO A 186 -5.26 -3.43 -31.75
C PRO A 186 -4.80 -4.79 -32.30
N SER A 187 -3.48 -5.03 -32.36
CA SER A 187 -2.94 -6.31 -32.82
C SER A 187 -3.17 -7.44 -31.81
N TRP A 188 -3.05 -7.13 -30.52
CA TRP A 188 -3.19 -8.13 -29.45
C TRP A 188 -4.64 -8.58 -29.28
N THR A 189 -5.59 -7.63 -29.30
CA THR A 189 -7.03 -7.93 -29.27
C THR A 189 -7.49 -8.68 -30.51
N ARG A 190 -6.89 -8.42 -31.69
CA ARG A 190 -7.12 -9.22 -32.90
C ARG A 190 -6.62 -10.66 -32.73
N ASN A 191 -5.42 -10.84 -32.19
CA ASN A 191 -4.82 -12.16 -31.97
C ASN A 191 -5.57 -12.99 -30.92
N THR A 192 -6.24 -12.33 -29.98
CA THR A 192 -7.02 -12.95 -28.89
C THR A 192 -8.52 -12.85 -29.11
N ARG A 193 -8.98 -12.45 -30.31
CA ARG A 193 -10.39 -12.11 -30.59
C ARG A 193 -11.39 -13.22 -30.22
N GLU A 194 -10.96 -14.48 -30.28
CA GLU A 194 -11.81 -15.65 -30.07
C GLU A 194 -11.86 -16.06 -28.60
N THR A 195 -10.84 -15.69 -27.80
CA THR A 195 -10.68 -16.13 -26.42
C THR A 195 -10.87 -15.03 -25.40
N LEU A 196 -10.56 -13.77 -25.73
CA LEU A 196 -10.54 -12.66 -24.79
C LEU A 196 -11.96 -12.29 -24.36
N GLN A 197 -12.22 -12.43 -23.06
CA GLN A 197 -13.51 -12.19 -22.41
C GLN A 197 -13.43 -11.03 -21.41
N TYR A 198 -12.24 -10.75 -20.86
CA TYR A 198 -12.05 -9.71 -19.86
C TYR A 198 -10.88 -8.80 -20.25
N LEU A 199 -11.15 -7.50 -20.34
CA LEU A 199 -10.15 -6.46 -20.56
C LEU A 199 -10.25 -5.39 -19.47
N SER A 200 -9.15 -5.17 -18.77
CA SER A 200 -9.01 -4.07 -17.80
C SER A 200 -7.81 -3.20 -18.17
N ILE A 201 -8.01 -1.89 -18.21
CA ILE A 201 -6.95 -0.92 -18.46
C ILE A 201 -7.01 0.12 -17.35
N ILE A 202 -5.93 0.20 -16.59
CA ILE A 202 -5.72 1.18 -15.53
C ILE A 202 -4.63 2.12 -16.03
N CYS A 203 -4.94 3.40 -16.24
CA CYS A 203 -3.99 4.36 -16.82
C CYS A 203 -4.00 5.69 -16.04
N LYS A 204 -3.00 6.54 -16.32
CA LYS A 204 -3.02 7.99 -16.02
C LYS A 204 -2.75 8.83 -17.27
N ALA A 205 -2.43 8.15 -18.36
CA ALA A 205 -2.09 8.75 -19.63
C ALA A 205 -3.28 8.68 -20.59
N SER A 206 -3.14 9.48 -21.62
CA SER A 206 -4.18 9.93 -22.51
C SER A 206 -4.32 8.98 -23.70
N ASN A 207 -5.20 7.97 -23.64
CA ASN A 207 -5.25 6.95 -24.70
C ASN A 207 -6.65 6.69 -25.26
N ILE A 208 -6.67 6.46 -26.58
CA ILE A 208 -7.82 6.09 -27.40
C ILE A 208 -8.06 4.59 -27.22
N LEU A 209 -9.33 4.18 -27.03
CA LEU A 209 -9.68 2.77 -27.04
C LEU A 209 -9.45 2.20 -28.45
N PRO A 210 -8.87 0.99 -28.59
CA PRO A 210 -8.71 0.38 -29.90
C PRO A 210 -10.09 0.22 -30.55
N SER A 211 -10.30 0.89 -31.68
CA SER A 211 -11.51 0.76 -32.48
C SER A 211 -11.58 -0.67 -33.03
N SER A 212 -12.53 -1.46 -32.51
CA SER A 212 -13.08 -2.69 -33.11
C SER A 212 -12.11 -3.86 -33.36
N SER A 213 -12.19 -4.93 -32.55
CA SER A 213 -11.81 -6.32 -32.92
C SER A 213 -12.19 -7.39 -31.88
N ALA A 214 -12.49 -7.04 -30.61
CA ALA A 214 -12.77 -8.00 -29.54
C ALA A 214 -14.26 -8.40 -29.47
N THR A 215 -14.70 -9.25 -30.39
CA THR A 215 -16.13 -9.65 -30.52
C THR A 215 -16.67 -10.50 -29.35
N ASN A 216 -15.81 -11.20 -28.62
CA ASN A 216 -16.20 -12.08 -27.50
C ASN A 216 -16.02 -11.45 -26.11
N LEU A 217 -15.77 -10.14 -26.04
CA LEU A 217 -15.56 -9.44 -24.78
C LEU A 217 -16.84 -9.45 -23.93
N GLU A 218 -16.73 -9.87 -22.67
CA GLU A 218 -17.84 -9.88 -21.71
C GLU A 218 -17.64 -8.83 -20.60
N TYR A 219 -16.40 -8.48 -20.29
CA TYR A 219 -16.03 -7.55 -19.24
C TYR A 219 -15.06 -6.49 -19.76
N LEU A 220 -15.41 -5.22 -19.57
CA LEU A 220 -14.59 -4.07 -19.93
C LEU A 220 -14.48 -3.12 -18.73
N TYR A 221 -13.28 -2.97 -18.20
CA TYR A 221 -13.00 -2.07 -17.07
C TYR A 221 -11.96 -1.02 -17.48
N LEU A 222 -12.34 0.25 -17.39
CA LEU A 222 -11.49 1.38 -17.73
C LEU A 222 -11.37 2.28 -16.49
N VAL A 223 -10.14 2.43 -16.01
CA VAL A 223 -9.83 3.19 -14.79
C VAL A 223 -8.77 4.24 -15.12
N GLY A 224 -9.03 5.51 -14.78
CA GLY A 224 -8.10 6.63 -15.00
C GLY A 224 -7.78 6.88 -16.47
N CYS A 225 -8.79 6.80 -17.34
CA CYS A 225 -8.65 6.97 -18.78
C CYS A 225 -9.23 8.33 -19.24
N PRO A 226 -8.54 9.47 -18.99
CA PRO A 226 -9.11 10.83 -19.12
C PRO A 226 -9.42 11.26 -20.56
N LYS A 227 -8.97 10.51 -21.57
CA LYS A 227 -9.29 10.77 -22.98
C LYS A 227 -10.41 9.90 -23.53
N VAL A 228 -10.92 8.95 -22.75
CA VAL A 228 -12.02 8.08 -23.21
C VAL A 228 -13.33 8.83 -23.06
N THR A 229 -13.95 9.13 -24.20
CA THR A 229 -15.28 9.75 -24.31
C THR A 229 -16.37 8.67 -24.48
N HIS A 230 -17.62 9.11 -24.39
CA HIS A 230 -18.78 8.24 -24.61
C HIS A 230 -18.80 7.62 -26.01
N GLU A 231 -18.35 8.34 -27.05
CA GLU A 231 -18.22 7.81 -28.42
C GLU A 231 -17.19 6.67 -28.51
N GLY A 232 -16.02 6.85 -27.88
CA GLY A 232 -14.98 5.82 -27.87
C GLY A 232 -15.43 4.55 -27.15
N LEU A 233 -16.11 4.70 -26.02
CA LEU A 233 -16.67 3.57 -25.29
C LEU A 233 -17.80 2.90 -26.07
N TRP A 234 -18.70 3.69 -26.66
CA TRP A 234 -19.79 3.20 -27.50
C TRP A 234 -19.28 2.40 -28.70
N ALA A 235 -18.22 2.85 -29.37
CA ALA A 235 -17.62 2.13 -30.49
C ALA A 235 -17.16 0.71 -30.11
N VAL A 236 -16.69 0.53 -28.86
CA VAL A 236 -16.35 -0.80 -28.34
C VAL A 236 -17.60 -1.58 -27.98
N VAL A 237 -18.50 -1.02 -27.15
CA VAL A 237 -19.69 -1.71 -26.65
C VAL A 237 -20.62 -2.14 -27.78
N SER A 238 -20.84 -1.28 -28.78
CA SER A 238 -21.68 -1.59 -29.96
C SER A 238 -21.09 -2.67 -30.88
N SER A 239 -19.76 -2.90 -30.82
CA SER A 239 -19.10 -3.95 -31.60
C SER A 239 -19.21 -5.35 -30.97
N VAL A 240 -19.69 -5.45 -29.72
CA VAL A 240 -19.82 -6.72 -28.99
C VAL A 240 -21.21 -7.32 -29.20
N TYR A 241 -21.32 -8.23 -30.17
CA TYR A 241 -22.59 -8.86 -30.55
C TYR A 241 -23.27 -9.64 -29.42
N ARG A 242 -22.49 -10.21 -28.49
CA ARG A 242 -23.05 -10.96 -27.35
C ARG A 242 -23.59 -10.06 -26.25
N GLY A 243 -23.31 -8.75 -26.27
CA GLY A 243 -23.56 -7.84 -25.15
C GLY A 243 -22.57 -8.00 -24.00
N ILE A 244 -22.35 -6.91 -23.26
CA ILE A 244 -21.43 -6.84 -22.13
C ILE A 244 -22.11 -7.35 -20.84
N VAL A 245 -21.37 -8.13 -20.06
CA VAL A 245 -21.78 -8.65 -18.74
C VAL A 245 -21.27 -7.76 -17.61
N GLY A 246 -20.09 -7.16 -17.74
CA GLY A 246 -19.56 -6.21 -16.75
C GLY A 246 -18.91 -5.00 -17.39
N LEU A 247 -19.25 -3.81 -16.89
CA LEU A 247 -18.72 -2.55 -17.38
C LEU A 247 -18.19 -1.71 -16.22
N GLY A 248 -16.97 -1.22 -16.34
CA GLY A 248 -16.35 -0.30 -15.38
C GLY A 248 -15.90 0.98 -16.04
N MET A 249 -16.38 2.10 -15.52
CA MET A 249 -16.13 3.46 -15.99
C MET A 249 -15.69 4.30 -14.80
N GLU A 250 -14.38 4.33 -14.55
CA GLU A 250 -13.79 5.03 -13.41
C GLU A 250 -12.78 6.07 -13.91
N GLY A 251 -12.96 7.35 -13.56
CA GLY A 251 -12.06 8.44 -13.96
C GLY A 251 -11.89 8.55 -15.49
N LEU A 252 -13.00 8.55 -16.23
CA LEU A 252 -13.02 8.78 -17.67
C LEU A 252 -12.89 10.27 -18.01
N SER A 253 -13.07 10.65 -19.29
CA SER A 253 -13.01 12.05 -19.70
C SER A 253 -14.05 12.92 -18.99
N THR A 254 -13.67 14.14 -18.62
CA THR A 254 -14.61 15.17 -18.14
C THR A 254 -15.63 15.60 -19.20
N THR A 255 -15.39 15.25 -20.47
CA THR A 255 -16.34 15.45 -21.59
C THR A 255 -17.24 14.23 -21.84
N PHE A 256 -17.19 13.22 -20.96
CA PHE A 256 -18.03 12.04 -21.10
C PHE A 256 -19.50 12.40 -20.84
N ASP A 257 -20.35 12.19 -21.83
CA ASP A 257 -21.79 12.47 -21.75
C ASP A 257 -22.54 11.18 -21.42
N MET A 258 -23.01 11.07 -20.17
CA MET A 258 -23.78 9.92 -19.69
C MET A 258 -25.17 9.84 -20.34
N ALA A 259 -25.77 10.97 -20.71
CA ALA A 259 -27.09 11.02 -21.32
C ALA A 259 -27.06 10.37 -22.71
N VAL A 260 -26.12 10.81 -23.55
CA VAL A 260 -25.93 10.27 -24.91
C VAL A 260 -25.57 8.79 -24.87
N PHE A 261 -24.65 8.40 -23.98
CA PHE A 261 -24.27 7.00 -23.83
C PHE A 261 -25.45 6.11 -23.40
N SER A 262 -26.26 6.60 -22.46
CA SER A 262 -27.48 5.93 -21.98
C SER A 262 -28.50 5.75 -23.09
N GLU A 263 -28.78 6.79 -23.88
CA GLU A 263 -29.70 6.73 -25.01
C GLU A 263 -29.23 5.70 -26.07
N GLN A 264 -27.95 5.74 -26.44
CA GLN A 264 -27.36 4.81 -27.40
C GLN A 264 -27.48 3.36 -26.93
N CYS A 265 -27.11 3.08 -25.67
CA CYS A 265 -27.21 1.74 -25.09
C CYS A 265 -28.65 1.22 -25.02
N ASN A 266 -29.59 2.07 -24.65
CA ASN A 266 -31.01 1.71 -24.56
C ASN A 266 -31.63 1.46 -25.93
N ARG A 267 -31.25 2.23 -26.96
CA ARG A 267 -31.77 2.08 -28.32
C ARG A 267 -31.39 0.74 -28.95
N THR A 268 -30.22 0.20 -28.63
CA THR A 268 -29.74 -1.08 -29.20
C THR A 268 -29.89 -2.26 -28.24
N GLY A 269 -30.22 -2.03 -26.96
CA GLY A 269 -30.23 -3.06 -25.94
C GLY A 269 -28.84 -3.62 -25.61
N ALA A 270 -27.77 -2.85 -25.84
CA ALA A 270 -26.38 -3.30 -25.70
C ALA A 270 -26.04 -3.81 -24.28
N LEU A 271 -26.74 -3.31 -23.26
CA LEU A 271 -26.55 -3.63 -21.85
C LEU A 271 -27.59 -4.61 -21.28
N SER A 272 -28.39 -5.25 -22.14
CA SER A 272 -29.43 -6.23 -21.74
C SER A 272 -28.89 -7.46 -21.00
N ARG A 273 -27.58 -7.70 -21.04
CA ARG A 273 -26.89 -8.78 -20.28
C ARG A 273 -26.02 -8.26 -19.15
N LEU A 274 -26.00 -6.95 -18.91
CA LEU A 274 -25.15 -6.31 -17.92
C LEU A 274 -25.56 -6.74 -16.50
N ARG A 275 -24.63 -7.40 -15.81
CA ARG A 275 -24.79 -7.86 -14.43
C ARG A 275 -23.95 -7.06 -13.45
N SER A 276 -22.89 -6.40 -13.91
CA SER A 276 -21.94 -5.68 -13.05
C SER A 276 -21.65 -4.31 -13.62
N ILE A 277 -21.85 -3.25 -12.82
CA ILE A 277 -21.51 -1.88 -13.21
C ILE A 277 -20.63 -1.24 -12.12
N THR A 278 -19.59 -0.53 -12.56
CA THR A 278 -18.72 0.27 -11.70
C THR A 278 -18.64 1.67 -12.29
N LEU A 279 -19.02 2.68 -11.50
CA LEU A 279 -19.12 4.07 -11.93
C LEU A 279 -18.33 4.99 -11.02
N THR A 280 -17.74 6.04 -11.59
CA THR A 280 -17.31 7.22 -10.84
C THR A 280 -18.07 8.46 -11.28
N VAL A 281 -18.41 9.32 -10.33
CA VAL A 281 -18.90 10.68 -10.60
C VAL A 281 -17.80 11.69 -10.32
N ASP A 282 -17.68 12.69 -11.19
CA ASP A 282 -16.72 13.80 -11.09
C ASP A 282 -17.37 15.02 -10.40
N GLU A 283 -16.57 15.84 -9.72
CA GLU A 283 -17.03 17.01 -8.95
C GLU A 283 -17.69 18.09 -9.84
N HIS A 284 -17.35 18.15 -11.12
CA HIS A 284 -17.91 19.14 -12.04
C HIS A 284 -19.23 18.71 -12.68
N THR A 285 -19.70 17.50 -12.39
CA THR A 285 -20.95 16.95 -12.96
C THR A 285 -22.11 17.16 -11.99
N SER A 286 -23.24 17.66 -12.51
CA SER A 286 -24.49 17.73 -11.73
C SER A 286 -24.92 16.32 -11.28
N LEU A 287 -24.80 16.06 -9.97
CA LEU A 287 -25.04 14.73 -9.41
C LEU A 287 -26.48 14.25 -9.64
N SER A 288 -27.47 15.15 -9.60
CA SER A 288 -28.88 14.81 -9.80
C SER A 288 -29.20 14.40 -11.24
N GLU A 289 -28.71 15.16 -12.22
CA GLU A 289 -28.88 14.84 -13.64
C GLU A 289 -28.15 13.55 -14.01
N TRP A 290 -26.91 13.40 -13.53
CA TRP A 290 -26.12 12.20 -13.74
C TRP A 290 -26.81 10.94 -13.16
N GLN A 291 -27.37 11.04 -11.95
CA GLN A 291 -28.15 9.95 -11.34
C GLN A 291 -29.35 9.55 -12.21
N GLN A 292 -30.07 10.50 -12.79
CA GLN A 292 -31.19 10.21 -13.70
C GLN A 292 -30.73 9.46 -14.95
N HIS A 293 -29.62 9.88 -15.57
CA HIS A 293 -29.08 9.20 -16.75
C HIS A 293 -28.57 7.79 -16.45
N VAL A 294 -27.99 7.57 -15.26
CA VAL A 294 -27.58 6.24 -14.78
C VAL A 294 -28.80 5.34 -14.56
N LEU A 295 -29.89 5.85 -13.98
CA LEU A 295 -31.14 5.08 -13.87
C LEU A 295 -31.66 4.68 -15.26
N GLY A 296 -31.61 5.61 -16.23
CA GLY A 296 -31.93 5.32 -17.62
C GLY A 296 -31.05 4.21 -18.21
N LEU A 297 -29.73 4.27 -17.97
CA LEU A 297 -28.74 3.31 -18.50
C LEU A 297 -28.98 1.89 -17.96
N LEU A 298 -29.35 1.80 -16.68
CA LEU A 298 -29.50 0.52 -15.97
C LEU A 298 -30.92 -0.06 -16.07
N SER A 299 -31.88 0.69 -16.60
CA SER A 299 -33.30 0.31 -16.65
C SER A 299 -33.57 -1.07 -17.27
N GLN A 300 -32.81 -1.44 -18.33
CA GLN A 300 -32.95 -2.73 -19.02
C GLN A 300 -31.95 -3.80 -18.53
N ALA A 301 -31.03 -3.45 -17.64
CA ALA A 301 -29.93 -4.31 -17.24
C ALA A 301 -30.35 -5.34 -16.18
N PRO A 302 -29.91 -6.61 -16.28
CA PRO A 302 -30.10 -7.60 -15.23
C PRO A 302 -29.06 -7.52 -14.12
N LEU A 303 -29.01 -6.35 -13.47
CA LEU A 303 -27.96 -5.99 -12.54
C LEU A 303 -27.93 -6.89 -11.28
N GLN A 304 -26.73 -7.34 -10.93
CA GLN A 304 -26.40 -8.12 -9.74
C GLN A 304 -25.37 -7.41 -8.85
N HIS A 305 -24.42 -6.69 -9.46
CA HIS A 305 -23.40 -5.92 -8.76
C HIS A 305 -23.48 -4.45 -9.16
N PHE A 306 -23.69 -3.59 -8.17
CA PHE A 306 -23.65 -2.14 -8.33
C PHE A 306 -22.49 -1.57 -7.52
N HIS A 307 -21.63 -0.79 -8.17
CA HIS A 307 -20.58 -0.01 -7.53
C HIS A 307 -20.58 1.44 -8.02
N ILE A 308 -20.51 2.37 -7.08
CA ILE A 308 -20.35 3.80 -7.36
C ILE A 308 -19.34 4.43 -6.41
N SER A 309 -18.57 5.38 -6.93
CA SER A 309 -17.67 6.23 -6.13
C SER A 309 -17.50 7.63 -6.70
N THR A 310 -16.83 8.52 -5.97
CA THR A 310 -16.40 9.84 -6.44
C THR A 310 -14.92 9.87 -6.84
N VAL A 311 -14.61 10.70 -7.83
CA VAL A 311 -13.22 11.10 -8.14
C VAL A 311 -12.86 12.27 -7.23
N GLY A 312 -11.67 12.24 -6.63
CA GLY A 312 -11.29 13.23 -5.60
C GLY A 312 -11.85 12.89 -4.23
N GLY A 313 -11.11 13.17 -3.16
CA GLY A 313 -11.39 12.71 -1.80
C GLY A 313 -12.51 13.45 -1.06
N HIS A 314 -13.21 14.39 -1.71
CA HIS A 314 -14.14 15.31 -1.03
C HIS A 314 -15.48 14.63 -0.69
N VAL A 315 -15.88 14.75 0.58
CA VAL A 315 -17.00 14.03 1.21
C VAL A 315 -18.37 14.69 1.00
N ASP A 316 -18.43 15.86 0.39
CA ASP A 316 -19.68 16.61 0.19
C ASP A 316 -20.71 15.89 -0.69
N HIS A 317 -20.27 14.90 -1.47
CA HIS A 317 -21.15 14.10 -2.31
C HIS A 317 -21.87 13.02 -1.50
N ARG A 318 -23.17 13.22 -1.32
CA ARG A 318 -24.08 12.22 -0.74
C ARG A 318 -24.93 11.59 -1.85
N LEU A 319 -25.04 10.27 -1.83
CA LEU A 319 -25.92 9.55 -2.73
C LEU A 319 -27.38 9.79 -2.30
N SER A 320 -28.27 10.14 -3.23
CA SER A 320 -29.67 10.44 -2.88
C SER A 320 -30.42 9.15 -2.50
N ASP A 321 -31.34 9.28 -1.56
CA ASP A 321 -32.14 8.17 -1.07
C ASP A 321 -33.13 7.73 -2.15
N GLU A 322 -33.65 8.67 -2.93
CA GLU A 322 -34.50 8.43 -4.11
C GLU A 322 -33.77 7.60 -5.16
N PHE A 323 -32.50 7.91 -5.45
CA PHE A 323 -31.70 7.14 -6.39
C PHE A 323 -31.44 5.72 -5.89
N CYS A 324 -31.05 5.56 -4.61
CA CYS A 324 -30.88 4.24 -4.00
C CYS A 324 -32.18 3.42 -4.10
N LYS A 325 -33.31 4.02 -3.73
CA LYS A 325 -34.63 3.39 -3.78
C LYS A 325 -35.03 3.00 -5.21
N ALA A 326 -34.68 3.80 -6.21
CA ALA A 326 -34.94 3.51 -7.61
C ALA A 326 -34.13 2.29 -8.09
N ILE A 327 -32.82 2.23 -7.79
CA ILE A 327 -31.97 1.07 -8.08
C ILE A 327 -32.50 -0.19 -7.41
N VAL A 328 -32.81 -0.11 -6.11
CA VAL A 328 -33.39 -1.23 -5.35
C VAL A 328 -34.71 -1.67 -5.97
N SER A 329 -35.59 -0.74 -6.32
CA SER A 329 -36.90 -1.09 -6.92
C SER A 329 -36.77 -1.82 -8.25
N ALA A 330 -35.78 -1.47 -9.07
CA ALA A 330 -35.54 -2.10 -10.36
C ALA A 330 -34.80 -3.46 -10.26
N HIS A 331 -33.97 -3.66 -9.23
CA HIS A 331 -33.02 -4.79 -9.19
C HIS A 331 -33.02 -5.63 -7.90
N ARG A 332 -33.89 -5.35 -6.91
CA ARG A 332 -33.91 -6.00 -5.58
C ARG A 332 -33.77 -7.52 -5.56
N ASP A 333 -34.44 -8.22 -6.49
CA ASP A 333 -34.50 -9.69 -6.48
C ASP A 333 -33.19 -10.34 -6.98
N ARG A 334 -32.29 -9.54 -7.59
CA ARG A 334 -31.06 -10.01 -8.24
C ARG A 334 -29.80 -9.40 -7.64
N LEU A 335 -29.93 -8.28 -6.93
CA LEU A 335 -28.79 -7.53 -6.44
C LEU A 335 -28.08 -8.29 -5.32
N THR A 336 -26.89 -8.82 -5.60
CA THR A 336 -26.04 -9.55 -4.67
C THR A 336 -24.97 -8.66 -4.04
N ARG A 337 -24.58 -7.56 -4.70
CA ARG A 337 -23.62 -6.58 -4.20
C ARG A 337 -24.10 -5.16 -4.41
N PHE A 338 -24.11 -4.38 -3.33
CA PHE A 338 -24.27 -2.92 -3.36
C PHE A 338 -23.01 -2.29 -2.76
N SER A 339 -22.33 -1.42 -3.51
CA SER A 339 -21.05 -0.86 -3.11
C SER A 339 -20.99 0.63 -3.38
N VAL A 340 -20.72 1.40 -2.34
CA VAL A 340 -20.53 2.85 -2.38
C VAL A 340 -19.22 3.16 -1.68
N HIS A 341 -18.34 3.86 -2.39
CA HIS A 341 -17.05 4.30 -1.86
C HIS A 341 -16.93 5.81 -2.01
N ARG A 342 -16.31 6.49 -1.04
CA ARG A 342 -16.07 7.94 -1.05
C ARG A 342 -17.33 8.83 -1.16
N MET A 343 -18.53 8.26 -1.08
CA MET A 343 -19.81 8.97 -1.04
C MET A 343 -20.63 8.53 0.15
N ARG A 344 -21.25 9.48 0.86
CA ARG A 344 -22.10 9.18 2.02
C ARG A 344 -23.42 8.54 1.60
N MET A 345 -23.92 7.66 2.46
CA MET A 345 -25.28 7.11 2.39
C MET A 345 -26.00 7.36 3.71
N SER A 346 -27.30 7.67 3.67
CA SER A 346 -28.11 7.64 4.90
C SER A 346 -28.27 6.23 5.44
N ILE A 347 -28.54 6.19 6.74
CA ILE A 347 -29.08 5.00 7.37
C ILE A 347 -30.39 4.49 6.74
N ASP A 348 -31.30 5.38 6.32
CA ASP A 348 -32.58 4.99 5.71
C ASP A 348 -32.41 4.26 4.38
N ALA A 349 -31.53 4.77 3.49
CA ALA A 349 -31.15 4.08 2.27
C ALA A 349 -30.51 2.69 2.54
N ILE A 350 -29.64 2.59 3.55
CA ILE A 350 -29.02 1.32 3.96
C ILE A 350 -30.08 0.34 4.45
N ALA A 351 -31.03 0.81 5.27
CA ALA A 351 -32.14 0.02 5.77
C ALA A 351 -33.03 -0.49 4.61
N ASP A 352 -33.39 0.37 3.64
CA ASP A 352 -34.19 -0.02 2.46
C ASP A 352 -33.50 -1.10 1.63
N ILE A 353 -32.18 -0.95 1.40
CA ILE A 353 -31.36 -1.93 0.69
C ILE A 353 -31.35 -3.27 1.44
N CYS A 354 -31.05 -3.28 2.74
CA CYS A 354 -30.99 -4.50 3.54
C CYS A 354 -32.34 -5.21 3.65
N ALA A 355 -33.44 -4.44 3.74
CA ALA A 355 -34.78 -4.98 3.88
C ALA A 355 -35.32 -5.58 2.57
N ARG A 356 -35.06 -4.93 1.43
CA ARG A 356 -35.72 -5.28 0.16
C ARG A 356 -34.87 -6.15 -0.75
N CYS A 357 -33.54 -6.08 -0.68
CA CYS A 357 -32.65 -6.88 -1.52
C CYS A 357 -32.44 -8.28 -0.92
N SER A 358 -33.36 -9.21 -1.20
CA SER A 358 -33.33 -10.57 -0.65
C SER A 358 -32.10 -11.37 -1.06
N ALA A 359 -31.50 -11.07 -2.21
CA ALA A 359 -30.30 -11.72 -2.73
C ALA A 359 -28.98 -11.08 -2.24
N LEU A 360 -29.03 -10.02 -1.43
CA LEU A 360 -27.84 -9.25 -1.03
C LEU A 360 -26.88 -10.09 -0.20
N GLN A 361 -25.63 -10.18 -0.68
CA GLN A 361 -24.55 -10.92 -0.03
C GLN A 361 -23.40 -10.00 0.40
N GLN A 362 -23.22 -8.87 -0.27
CA GLN A 362 -22.08 -7.99 -0.04
C GLN A 362 -22.52 -6.52 -0.03
N LEU A 363 -22.13 -5.81 1.03
CA LEU A 363 -22.49 -4.41 1.23
C LEU A 363 -21.25 -3.59 1.58
N PHE A 364 -20.92 -2.59 0.78
CA PHE A 364 -19.84 -1.64 1.03
C PHE A 364 -20.44 -0.24 1.09
N ILE A 365 -20.22 0.46 2.20
CA ILE A 365 -20.92 1.72 2.50
C ILE A 365 -19.97 2.73 3.14
N VAL A 366 -20.29 4.01 2.99
CA VAL A 366 -19.66 5.09 3.76
C VAL A 366 -20.73 5.69 4.68
N VAL A 367 -20.48 5.65 5.98
CA VAL A 367 -21.45 6.04 7.02
C VAL A 367 -20.84 7.11 7.93
N GLU A 368 -21.66 8.07 8.36
CA GLU A 368 -21.25 9.09 9.32
C GLU A 368 -21.07 8.49 10.73
N PRO A 369 -20.17 9.05 11.57
CA PRO A 369 -19.96 8.53 12.92
C PRO A 369 -21.22 8.46 13.79
N SER A 370 -22.17 9.38 13.60
CA SER A 370 -23.45 9.45 14.32
C SER A 370 -24.37 8.25 14.03
N ASP A 371 -24.27 7.69 12.83
CA ASP A 371 -25.24 6.71 12.32
C ASP A 371 -24.80 5.26 12.57
N LEU A 372 -23.59 5.06 13.10
CA LEU A 372 -23.02 3.73 13.32
C LEU A 372 -23.81 2.89 14.33
N ASP A 373 -24.40 3.52 15.35
CA ASP A 373 -25.19 2.81 16.35
C ASP A 373 -26.51 2.28 15.77
N ALA A 374 -27.04 2.93 14.73
CA ALA A 374 -28.23 2.50 14.00
C ALA A 374 -27.94 1.45 12.92
N LEU A 375 -26.66 1.15 12.62
CA LEU A 375 -26.27 0.26 11.54
C LEU A 375 -26.58 -1.21 11.81
N GLY A 376 -26.32 -1.70 13.03
CA GLY A 376 -26.55 -3.10 13.42
C GLY A 376 -27.97 -3.60 13.10
N PRO A 377 -29.02 -2.90 13.55
CA PRO A 377 -30.40 -3.27 13.25
C PRO A 377 -30.75 -3.25 11.75
N CYS A 378 -30.12 -2.35 10.98
CA CYS A 378 -30.30 -2.31 9.52
C CYS A 378 -29.70 -3.55 8.86
N LEU A 379 -28.46 -3.91 9.21
CA LEU A 379 -27.78 -5.09 8.67
C LEU A 379 -28.46 -6.41 9.04
N ALA A 380 -29.11 -6.48 10.20
CA ALA A 380 -29.85 -7.66 10.67
C ALA A 380 -31.02 -8.07 9.76
N GLN A 381 -31.55 -7.11 8.97
CA GLN A 381 -32.65 -7.36 8.02
C GLN A 381 -32.18 -8.11 6.77
N ALA A 382 -30.90 -8.03 6.41
CA ALA A 382 -30.36 -8.66 5.21
C ALA A 382 -30.07 -10.16 5.46
N ILE A 383 -31.00 -11.01 5.01
CA ILE A 383 -31.01 -12.45 5.29
C ILE A 383 -29.81 -13.24 4.73
N ASN A 384 -29.21 -12.78 3.64
CA ASN A 384 -28.15 -13.48 2.91
C ASN A 384 -26.80 -12.76 2.98
N LEU A 385 -26.70 -11.71 3.81
CA LEU A 385 -25.52 -10.87 3.89
C LEU A 385 -24.34 -11.67 4.46
N ARG A 386 -23.21 -11.65 3.74
CA ARG A 386 -21.98 -12.40 4.06
C ARG A 386 -20.81 -11.50 4.36
N ALA A 387 -20.65 -10.41 3.61
CA ALA A 387 -19.56 -9.46 3.77
C ALA A 387 -20.09 -8.04 3.88
N VAL A 388 -19.66 -7.33 4.91
CA VAL A 388 -19.95 -5.91 5.13
C VAL A 388 -18.65 -5.14 5.19
N HIS A 389 -18.62 -3.95 4.60
CA HIS A 389 -17.51 -3.03 4.75
C HIS A 389 -18.01 -1.61 4.99
N VAL A 390 -17.53 -1.01 6.07
CA VAL A 390 -17.92 0.34 6.49
C VAL A 390 -16.70 1.25 6.40
N ASN A 391 -16.78 2.25 5.54
CA ASN A 391 -15.79 3.31 5.43
C ASN A 391 -16.28 4.57 6.17
N ARG A 392 -15.35 5.32 6.74
CA ARG A 392 -15.61 6.69 7.18
C ARG A 392 -15.20 7.68 6.10
N PRO A 393 -15.84 8.86 6.08
CA PRO A 393 -15.42 9.90 5.17
C PRO A 393 -14.01 10.43 5.50
N LEU A 394 -13.18 10.64 4.47
CA LEU A 394 -11.75 10.97 4.56
C LEU A 394 -11.46 12.41 5.04
N ASP A 395 -12.46 13.29 5.05
CA ASP A 395 -12.32 14.70 5.44
C ASP A 395 -12.16 14.92 6.96
N PHE A 396 -12.24 13.85 7.77
CA PHE A 396 -11.71 13.87 9.14
C PHE A 396 -10.21 13.65 9.11
N GLY A 397 -9.49 14.54 8.43
CA GLY A 397 -8.03 14.63 8.46
C GLY A 397 -7.56 14.80 9.90
N SER A 398 -7.32 13.70 10.59
CA SER A 398 -6.38 13.64 11.68
C SER A 398 -5.86 12.21 11.82
N GLU A 399 -4.55 12.10 11.97
CA GLU A 399 -3.91 10.97 12.64
C GLU A 399 -4.44 10.77 14.10
N ASP A 400 -5.37 11.64 14.54
CA ASP A 400 -6.01 11.70 15.86
C ASP A 400 -7.50 11.26 15.87
N VAL A 401 -8.07 10.69 14.80
CA VAL A 401 -9.44 10.14 14.90
C VAL A 401 -9.38 8.91 15.80
N PRO A 402 -10.10 8.87 16.94
CA PRO A 402 -10.02 7.74 17.86
C PRO A 402 -10.33 6.45 17.10
N ARG A 403 -9.40 5.49 17.17
CA ARG A 403 -9.67 4.10 16.81
C ARG A 403 -11.00 3.75 17.45
N GLN A 404 -12.04 3.52 16.66
CA GLN A 404 -13.27 3.04 17.29
C GLN A 404 -12.94 1.73 17.95
N SER A 405 -13.39 1.60 19.20
CA SER A 405 -13.10 0.43 19.98
C SER A 405 -13.55 -0.80 19.21
N TYR A 406 -12.71 -1.82 19.21
CA TYR A 406 -13.05 -3.15 18.72
C TYR A 406 -14.44 -3.59 19.22
N SER A 407 -14.83 -3.18 20.43
CA SER A 407 -16.16 -3.42 20.99
C SER A 407 -17.29 -2.82 20.14
N LYS A 408 -17.18 -1.60 19.62
CA LYS A 408 -18.26 -0.97 18.83
C LYS A 408 -18.51 -1.72 17.51
N ILE A 409 -17.45 -2.17 16.85
CA ILE A 409 -17.56 -3.01 15.64
C ILE A 409 -18.17 -4.36 16.00
N LEU A 410 -17.71 -4.96 17.11
CA LEU A 410 -18.24 -6.22 17.61
C LEU A 410 -19.73 -6.13 17.96
N ASP A 411 -20.18 -5.02 18.56
CA ASP A 411 -21.59 -4.81 18.92
C ASP A 411 -22.50 -4.70 17.69
N ILE A 412 -22.01 -4.11 16.59
CA ILE A 412 -22.70 -4.12 15.29
C ILE A 412 -22.78 -5.56 14.76
N VAL A 413 -21.68 -6.31 14.81
CA VAL A 413 -21.60 -7.69 14.30
C VAL A 413 -22.46 -8.66 15.11
N ARG A 414 -22.58 -8.47 16.43
CA ARG A 414 -23.47 -9.23 17.31
C ARG A 414 -24.95 -9.08 16.93
N GLN A 415 -25.34 -7.93 16.38
CA GLN A 415 -26.69 -7.67 15.89
C GLN A 415 -26.93 -8.24 14.48
N CYS A 416 -25.87 -8.50 13.72
CA CYS A 416 -25.97 -9.06 12.38
C CYS A 416 -26.41 -10.53 12.39
N ARG A 417 -26.99 -10.99 11.29
CA ARG A 417 -27.32 -12.41 11.09
C ARG A 417 -26.05 -13.28 11.12
N PRO A 418 -26.16 -14.56 11.54
CA PRO A 418 -25.03 -15.51 11.51
C PRO A 418 -24.40 -15.75 10.12
N THR A 419 -25.10 -15.35 9.06
CA THR A 419 -24.61 -15.42 7.68
C THR A 419 -23.43 -14.51 7.41
N VAL A 420 -23.24 -13.44 8.21
CA VAL A 420 -22.12 -12.50 8.08
C VAL A 420 -20.83 -13.18 8.55
N LYS A 421 -19.93 -13.43 7.60
CA LYS A 421 -18.63 -14.09 7.79
C LYS A 421 -17.45 -13.12 7.73
N GLN A 422 -17.65 -11.94 7.16
CA GLN A 422 -16.61 -10.94 6.99
C GLN A 422 -17.16 -9.56 7.33
N PHE A 423 -16.41 -8.81 8.13
CA PHE A 423 -16.72 -7.42 8.46
C PHE A 423 -15.46 -6.59 8.33
N GLY A 424 -15.49 -5.58 7.49
CA GLY A 424 -14.39 -4.63 7.35
C GLY A 424 -14.79 -3.24 7.79
N PHE A 425 -13.79 -2.50 8.27
CA PHE A 425 -13.93 -1.15 8.75
C PHE A 425 -12.69 -0.35 8.35
N ASN A 426 -12.86 0.66 7.48
CA ASN A 426 -11.77 1.40 6.84
C ASN A 426 -10.72 0.46 6.21
N THR A 427 -9.48 0.50 6.67
CA THR A 427 -8.38 -0.33 6.13
C THR A 427 -8.34 -1.76 6.69
N ARG A 428 -9.18 -2.08 7.68
CA ARG A 428 -9.17 -3.39 8.36
C ARG A 428 -10.28 -4.29 7.86
N VAL A 429 -9.96 -5.58 7.75
CA VAL A 429 -10.91 -6.64 7.43
C VAL A 429 -10.79 -7.72 8.48
N PHE A 430 -11.92 -8.07 9.07
CA PHE A 430 -12.04 -9.12 10.08
C PHE A 430 -12.83 -10.30 9.51
N GLN A 431 -12.42 -11.50 9.91
CA GLN A 431 -13.25 -12.68 9.80
C GLN A 431 -14.15 -12.75 11.03
N VAL A 432 -15.43 -13.05 10.82
CA VAL A 432 -16.40 -13.19 11.91
C VAL A 432 -16.48 -14.67 12.27
N GLU A 433 -15.95 -15.01 13.43
CA GLU A 433 -16.03 -16.34 14.02
C GLU A 433 -17.19 -16.40 15.01
N ARG A 434 -17.74 -17.59 15.17
CA ARG A 434 -18.86 -17.85 16.07
C ARG A 434 -18.58 -19.12 16.85
N SER A 435 -18.45 -19.01 18.16
CA SER A 435 -18.19 -20.12 19.06
C SER A 435 -19.44 -20.42 19.88
N ALA A 436 -19.79 -21.70 19.95
CA ALA A 436 -20.84 -22.19 20.84
C ALA A 436 -20.35 -22.09 22.29
N MET A 437 -21.10 -21.40 23.14
CA MET A 437 -20.89 -21.32 24.57
C MET A 437 -22.04 -22.01 25.28
N VAL A 438 -21.73 -22.96 26.15
CA VAL A 438 -22.73 -23.60 27.00
C VAL A 438 -22.95 -22.68 28.20
N THR A 439 -24.14 -22.11 28.31
CA THR A 439 -24.53 -21.26 29.44
C THR A 439 -24.78 -22.09 30.69
N GLU A 440 -24.83 -21.45 31.86
CA GLU A 440 -24.99 -22.13 33.15
C GLU A 440 -26.27 -22.97 33.26
N ASP A 441 -27.30 -22.65 32.46
CA ASP A 441 -28.55 -23.40 32.35
C ASP A 441 -28.50 -24.60 31.38
N GLY A 442 -27.34 -24.85 30.76
CA GLY A 442 -27.13 -25.93 29.80
C GLY A 442 -27.62 -25.61 28.38
N SER A 443 -28.11 -24.40 28.11
CA SER A 443 -28.41 -23.96 26.74
C SER A 443 -27.12 -23.60 25.99
N VAL A 444 -27.18 -23.60 24.65
CA VAL A 444 -26.03 -23.30 23.80
C VAL A 444 -26.27 -21.94 23.16
N ASP A 445 -25.56 -20.93 23.65
CA ASP A 445 -25.52 -19.62 23.02
C ASP A 445 -24.36 -19.56 22.00
N THR A 446 -24.43 -18.64 21.05
CA THR A 446 -23.39 -18.46 20.03
C THR A 446 -22.78 -17.08 20.17
N GLU A 447 -21.55 -17.01 20.66
CA GLU A 447 -20.83 -15.74 20.74
C GLU A 447 -20.07 -15.46 19.43
N ALA A 448 -20.27 -14.27 18.88
CA ALA A 448 -19.49 -13.79 17.74
C ALA A 448 -18.19 -13.14 18.22
N THR A 449 -17.09 -13.40 17.51
CA THR A 449 -15.77 -12.78 17.71
C THR A 449 -15.19 -12.32 16.38
N LEU A 450 -14.29 -11.34 16.41
CA LEU A 450 -13.59 -10.86 15.21
C LEU A 450 -12.15 -11.38 15.22
N SER A 451 -11.82 -12.23 14.26
CA SER A 451 -10.49 -12.80 14.08
C SER A 451 -9.76 -12.18 12.87
N PRO A 452 -8.43 -12.34 12.77
CA PRO A 452 -7.67 -11.91 11.60
C PRO A 452 -8.20 -12.55 10.31
N TYR A 453 -8.15 -11.81 9.21
CA TYR A 453 -8.53 -12.33 7.90
C TYR A 453 -7.51 -13.36 7.38
N ASP A 454 -7.99 -14.57 7.07
CA ASP A 454 -7.15 -15.72 6.77
C ASP A 454 -6.87 -16.00 5.30
N ASN A 455 -7.68 -15.41 4.41
CA ASN A 455 -7.51 -15.61 2.98
C ASN A 455 -6.35 -14.73 2.48
N PRO A 456 -5.30 -15.30 1.86
CA PRO A 456 -4.22 -14.51 1.27
C PRO A 456 -4.69 -13.67 0.08
N GLU A 457 -5.80 -14.05 -0.56
CA GLU A 457 -6.43 -13.20 -1.57
C GLU A 457 -7.11 -12.02 -0.90
N ILE A 458 -6.52 -10.84 -1.11
CA ILE A 458 -7.16 -9.60 -0.70
C ILE A 458 -8.33 -9.33 -1.66
N PRO A 459 -9.56 -9.18 -1.16
CA PRO A 459 -10.68 -8.78 -2.00
C PRO A 459 -10.35 -7.51 -2.78
N GLU A 460 -10.73 -7.47 -4.05
CA GLU A 460 -10.34 -6.41 -4.98
C GLU A 460 -10.64 -4.99 -4.46
N GLN A 461 -11.68 -4.86 -3.63
CA GLN A 461 -12.10 -3.60 -3.03
C GLN A 461 -11.11 -3.03 -2.01
N PHE A 462 -10.18 -3.85 -1.50
CA PHE A 462 -9.12 -3.46 -0.55
C PHE A 462 -7.75 -3.39 -1.22
N LEU A 463 -7.69 -3.62 -2.53
CA LEU A 463 -6.46 -3.40 -3.28
C LEU A 463 -6.28 -1.90 -3.51
N VAL A 464 -5.24 -1.34 -2.89
CA VAL A 464 -4.73 0.05 -3.02
C VAL A 464 -4.57 0.51 -4.48
N ILE A 465 -4.60 -0.42 -5.46
CA ILE A 465 -4.61 -0.11 -6.90
C ILE A 465 -5.77 0.85 -7.28
N ARG A 466 -6.88 0.86 -6.52
CA ARG A 466 -7.98 1.82 -6.72
C ARG A 466 -7.84 3.13 -5.92
N GLU A 467 -6.93 3.19 -4.96
CA GLU A 467 -6.66 4.35 -4.12
C GLU A 467 -5.64 5.25 -4.80
N TRP A 468 -6.08 6.01 -5.80
CA TRP A 468 -5.22 7.01 -6.43
C TRP A 468 -5.05 8.24 -5.53
N GLN A 469 -3.96 8.28 -4.79
CA GLN A 469 -3.08 9.45 -4.70
C GLN A 469 -1.67 9.00 -5.23
N SER A 470 -0.67 9.86 -5.28
CA SER A 470 0.63 9.71 -5.99
C SER A 470 1.29 8.29 -6.04
N PRO A 471 2.12 7.96 -7.06
CA PRO A 471 3.04 6.81 -7.00
C PRO A 471 3.93 6.77 -5.73
N ASP A 472 4.13 7.92 -5.08
CA ASP A 472 4.89 8.05 -3.83
C ASP A 472 4.09 7.61 -2.58
N ASP A 473 2.76 7.56 -2.65
CA ASP A 473 1.89 7.25 -1.50
C ASP A 473 1.81 5.75 -1.18
N LEU A 474 2.19 4.88 -2.14
CA LEU A 474 2.34 3.43 -1.92
C LEU A 474 3.45 3.09 -0.90
N GLY A 475 4.33 4.04 -0.58
CA GLY A 475 5.38 3.89 0.44
C GLY A 475 5.08 4.59 1.78
N MET A 476 4.31 5.67 1.78
CA MET A 476 4.21 6.60 2.93
C MET A 476 3.07 6.28 3.90
N LEU A 477 1.92 5.77 3.43
CA LEU A 477 0.73 5.60 4.28
C LEU A 477 0.74 4.34 5.17
N ALA A 478 1.76 3.49 5.05
CA ALA A 478 1.95 2.31 5.89
C ALA A 478 2.88 2.56 7.10
N GLU A 479 3.51 3.74 7.19
CA GLU A 479 4.47 4.06 8.25
C GLU A 479 3.81 4.51 9.57
N THR A 480 2.60 5.07 9.50
CA THR A 480 1.93 5.72 10.65
C THR A 480 1.14 4.74 11.54
N ASP A 481 0.63 3.64 10.98
CA ASP A 481 -0.29 2.74 11.71
C ASP A 481 0.39 1.74 12.67
N ALA A 482 1.70 1.53 12.54
CA ALA A 482 2.45 0.52 13.32
C ALA A 482 2.90 0.98 14.72
N ALA A 483 2.75 2.28 15.04
CA ALA A 483 3.23 2.85 16.31
C ALA A 483 2.29 2.59 17.51
N ALA A 484 0.99 2.40 17.27
CA ALA A 484 -0.04 2.50 18.32
C ALA A 484 -0.56 1.17 18.90
N GLU A 485 -0.02 -0.01 18.54
CA GLU A 485 -0.48 -1.32 19.07
C GLU A 485 0.43 -1.95 20.15
N ARG A 486 1.38 -1.20 20.71
CA ARG A 486 2.37 -1.73 21.68
C ARG A 486 2.00 -1.66 23.17
N SER A 487 0.73 -1.48 23.53
CA SER A 487 0.34 -1.45 24.94
C SER A 487 -0.98 -2.17 25.18
N GLN A 488 -0.93 -3.47 25.51
CA GLN A 488 -1.61 -4.09 26.66
C GLN A 488 -1.57 -5.65 26.62
N SER A 489 -0.89 -6.19 27.65
CA SER A 489 -0.89 -7.53 28.29
C SER A 489 -0.74 -8.84 27.49
N MET A 490 0.34 -9.54 27.87
CA MET A 490 0.84 -10.87 27.49
C MET A 490 0.16 -12.03 28.24
N THR A 491 0.08 -13.20 27.61
CA THR A 491 0.81 -14.40 28.08
C THR A 491 1.11 -15.40 26.94
N GLU A 492 2.35 -15.91 27.00
CA GLU A 492 2.90 -17.15 26.41
C GLU A 492 3.53 -17.16 24.99
N ALA A 493 4.86 -17.01 25.03
CA ALA A 493 5.93 -17.61 24.21
C ALA A 493 5.95 -17.35 22.68
N THR A 494 6.48 -16.19 22.28
CA THR A 494 6.92 -15.90 20.90
C THR A 494 8.35 -15.32 20.93
N ILE A 495 9.20 -15.71 19.97
CA ILE A 495 10.55 -15.19 19.78
C ILE A 495 10.49 -13.65 19.65
N HIS A 496 11.00 -12.94 20.65
CA HIS A 496 10.89 -11.49 20.77
C HIS A 496 11.70 -10.76 19.68
N MET A 497 11.04 -9.89 18.91
CA MET A 497 11.68 -8.67 18.42
C MET A 497 11.94 -7.78 19.64
N ALA A 498 13.11 -7.94 20.25
CA ALA A 498 13.45 -7.25 21.48
C ALA A 498 13.59 -5.74 21.21
N LYS A 499 12.69 -4.94 21.77
CA LYS A 499 12.94 -3.52 21.98
C LYS A 499 14.08 -3.43 22.98
N SER A 500 15.26 -3.05 22.51
CA SER A 500 16.35 -2.62 23.39
C SER A 500 16.14 -1.15 23.76
N ILE A 501 16.29 -0.84 25.04
CA ILE A 501 16.34 0.53 25.55
C ILE A 501 17.72 0.70 26.16
N VAL A 502 18.42 1.76 25.75
CA VAL A 502 19.67 2.20 26.36
C VAL A 502 19.40 3.55 26.98
N GLU A 503 19.37 3.59 28.31
CA GLU A 503 19.31 4.84 29.06
C GLU A 503 20.73 5.38 29.23
N TYR A 504 20.91 6.67 28.97
CA TYR A 504 22.20 7.34 29.11
C TYR A 504 22.01 8.81 29.51
N THR A 505 23.06 9.38 30.09
CA THR A 505 23.07 10.78 30.53
C THR A 505 23.73 11.64 29.47
N ALA A 506 22.94 12.47 28.79
CA ALA A 506 23.46 13.53 27.93
C ALA A 506 23.85 14.77 28.77
N ARG A 507 24.95 15.42 28.41
CA ARG A 507 25.39 16.68 29.02
C ARG A 507 25.17 17.83 28.04
N ARG A 508 24.29 18.76 28.39
CA ARG A 508 24.07 20.00 27.63
C ARG A 508 24.95 21.12 28.13
N ILE A 509 25.67 21.76 27.23
CA ILE A 509 26.54 22.91 27.52
C ILE A 509 25.89 24.16 26.95
N THR A 510 25.90 25.24 27.73
CA THR A 510 25.39 26.55 27.34
C THR A 510 26.40 27.62 27.70
N TYR A 511 26.84 28.40 26.71
CA TYR A 511 27.61 29.61 26.92
C TYR A 511 26.72 30.83 26.71
N ASP A 512 26.82 31.78 27.63
CA ASP A 512 26.19 33.08 27.53
C ASP A 512 27.24 34.11 27.11
N THR A 513 27.00 34.84 26.03
CA THR A 513 27.86 35.93 25.57
C THR A 513 27.06 37.23 25.44
N PRO A 514 27.65 38.41 25.75
CA PRO A 514 27.02 39.70 25.47
C PRO A 514 26.99 40.05 23.98
N LEU A 515 27.68 39.29 23.12
CA LEU A 515 27.74 39.56 21.69
C LEU A 515 26.35 39.40 21.01
N PRO A 516 25.98 40.29 20.08
CA PRO A 516 24.75 40.17 19.31
C PRO A 516 24.68 38.89 18.47
N PHE A 517 23.48 38.36 18.26
CA PHE A 517 23.25 37.13 17.49
C PHE A 517 23.92 37.15 16.12
N ALA A 518 23.80 38.27 15.40
CA ALA A 518 24.33 38.41 14.05
C ALA A 518 25.87 38.33 14.03
N GLU A 519 26.53 38.82 15.07
CA GLU A 519 27.98 38.77 15.20
C GLU A 519 28.46 37.34 15.50
N VAL A 520 27.85 36.68 16.48
CA VAL A 520 28.17 35.28 16.82
C VAL A 520 27.91 34.35 15.62
N ALA A 521 26.79 34.55 14.90
CA ALA A 521 26.48 33.80 13.69
C ALA A 521 27.55 34.02 12.60
N THR A 522 27.93 35.27 12.32
CA THR A 522 28.97 35.57 11.31
C THR A 522 30.30 34.90 11.64
N ARG A 523 30.72 34.96 12.91
CA ARG A 523 31.95 34.31 13.40
C ARG A 523 31.86 32.78 13.24
N LEU A 524 30.74 32.17 13.59
CA LEU A 524 30.51 30.75 13.42
C LEU A 524 30.56 30.34 11.94
N GLU A 525 29.85 31.04 11.07
CA GLU A 525 29.80 30.74 9.63
C GLU A 525 31.18 30.84 8.97
N ALA A 526 32.02 31.77 9.41
CA ALA A 526 33.41 31.89 8.98
C ALA A 526 34.28 30.70 9.43
N GLN A 527 34.10 30.23 10.67
CA GLN A 527 34.78 29.04 11.20
C GLN A 527 34.30 27.73 10.57
N LEU A 528 33.10 27.70 9.99
CA LEU A 528 32.54 26.52 9.31
C LEU A 528 32.74 26.53 7.78
N ASN A 529 33.36 27.58 7.22
CA ASN A 529 33.48 27.79 5.78
C ASN A 529 32.13 27.65 5.04
N LYS A 530 31.06 28.26 5.58
CA LYS A 530 29.69 28.12 5.07
C LYS A 530 29.55 28.30 3.54
N PRO A 531 30.22 29.25 2.87
CA PRO A 531 30.11 29.42 1.40
C PRO A 531 30.63 28.23 0.58
N SER A 532 31.52 27.42 1.15
CA SER A 532 32.10 26.25 0.49
C SER A 532 31.55 24.92 1.02
N GLY A 533 30.83 24.94 2.14
CA GLY A 533 30.15 23.78 2.72
C GLY A 533 28.76 23.50 2.11
N GLY A 534 27.93 22.76 2.85
CA GLY A 534 26.55 22.47 2.49
C GLY A 534 26.43 21.68 1.18
N ALA A 535 25.83 22.28 0.15
CA ALA A 535 25.55 21.62 -1.12
C ALA A 535 26.79 21.02 -1.79
N LYS A 536 27.94 21.72 -1.73
CA LYS A 536 29.20 21.21 -2.30
C LYS A 536 29.71 19.98 -1.55
N LEU A 537 29.55 19.97 -0.22
CA LEU A 537 29.92 18.82 0.61
C LEU A 537 29.01 17.62 0.31
N PHE A 538 27.69 17.81 0.28
CA PHE A 538 26.75 16.73 -0.06
C PHE A 538 26.97 16.19 -1.48
N HIS A 539 27.26 17.07 -2.44
CA HIS A 539 27.60 16.65 -3.79
C HIS A 539 28.87 15.78 -3.82
N LEU A 540 29.94 16.20 -3.14
CA LEU A 540 31.18 15.43 -3.03
C LEU A 540 30.93 14.06 -2.37
N LEU A 541 30.23 14.02 -1.24
CA LEU A 541 29.90 12.77 -0.52
C LEU A 541 29.07 11.80 -1.38
N GLY A 542 28.22 12.33 -2.28
CA GLY A 542 27.39 11.52 -3.17
C GLY A 542 28.01 11.13 -4.51
N THR A 543 29.14 11.74 -4.91
CA THR A 543 29.72 11.56 -6.26
C THR A 543 31.16 11.05 -6.29
N ALA A 544 31.93 11.21 -5.20
CA ALA A 544 33.29 10.68 -5.12
C ALA A 544 33.29 9.15 -5.27
N LYS A 545 34.20 8.62 -6.09
CA LYS A 545 34.28 7.18 -6.40
C LYS A 545 35.44 6.50 -5.71
N THR A 546 36.43 7.26 -5.27
CA THR A 546 37.62 6.74 -4.58
C THR A 546 37.83 7.42 -3.24
N LYS A 547 38.61 6.75 -2.37
CA LYS A 547 39.00 7.28 -1.07
C LYS A 547 39.80 8.59 -1.22
N ASP A 548 40.75 8.63 -2.15
CA ASP A 548 41.63 9.78 -2.34
C ASP A 548 40.85 11.01 -2.85
N GLU A 549 39.94 10.82 -3.82
CA GLU A 549 39.03 11.89 -4.29
C GLU A 549 38.19 12.46 -3.14
N LEU A 550 37.68 11.58 -2.27
CA LEU A 550 36.86 11.98 -1.14
C LEU A 550 37.70 12.74 -0.10
N GLU A 551 38.88 12.23 0.28
CA GLU A 551 39.74 12.87 1.26
C GLU A 551 40.25 14.24 0.79
N ASP A 552 40.71 14.33 -0.46
CA ASP A 552 41.23 15.59 -1.01
C ASP A 552 40.12 16.62 -1.22
N GLY A 553 38.94 16.17 -1.66
CA GLY A 553 37.75 17.02 -1.73
C GLY A 553 37.34 17.55 -0.35
N ILE A 554 37.37 16.73 0.70
CA ILE A 554 37.06 17.17 2.06
C ILE A 554 38.12 18.16 2.57
N LYS A 555 39.42 17.90 2.35
CA LYS A 555 40.50 18.83 2.73
C LYS A 555 40.36 20.18 2.04
N ALA A 556 40.02 20.18 0.75
CA ALA A 556 39.79 21.40 -0.02
C ALA A 556 38.60 22.21 0.52
N ILE A 557 37.49 21.54 0.88
CA ILE A 557 36.31 22.21 1.46
C ILE A 557 36.60 22.70 2.89
N ALA A 558 37.30 21.92 3.71
CA ALA A 558 37.70 22.31 5.05
C ALA A 558 38.62 23.54 5.05
N ASN A 559 39.50 23.65 4.04
CA ASN A 559 40.45 24.74 3.88
C ASN A 559 41.21 25.05 5.19
N GLY A 560 41.80 24.01 5.79
CA GLY A 560 42.56 24.10 7.04
C GLY A 560 41.73 24.21 8.32
N ARG A 561 40.39 24.28 8.24
CA ARG A 561 39.52 24.35 9.42
C ARG A 561 39.18 22.97 9.98
N ASN A 562 38.89 22.93 11.27
CA ASN A 562 38.49 21.68 11.94
C ASN A 562 37.11 21.17 11.49
N PHE A 563 36.19 22.08 11.13
CA PHE A 563 34.80 21.76 10.83
C PHE A 563 34.32 22.40 9.53
N ILE A 564 33.32 21.76 8.93
CA ILE A 564 32.63 22.18 7.71
C ILE A 564 31.14 22.32 8.01
N PHE A 565 30.51 23.33 7.43
CA PHE A 565 29.07 23.53 7.44
C PHE A 565 28.34 22.42 6.67
N PHE A 566 27.31 21.81 7.27
CA PHE A 566 26.40 20.88 6.60
C PHE A 566 25.05 21.54 6.28
N ALA A 567 24.37 22.06 7.30
CA ALA A 567 23.03 22.63 7.15
C ALA A 567 22.71 23.64 8.26
N GLU A 568 21.71 24.48 8.01
CA GLU A 568 21.14 25.39 9.01
C GLU A 568 19.62 25.28 9.05
N MET A 569 19.05 25.42 10.24
CA MET A 569 17.62 25.54 10.46
C MET A 569 17.34 26.84 11.19
N VAL A 570 16.76 27.81 10.50
CA VAL A 570 16.54 29.17 11.00
C VAL A 570 15.12 29.27 11.58
N HIS A 571 14.94 28.80 12.81
CA HIS A 571 13.61 28.61 13.42
C HIS A 571 12.76 29.88 13.50
N HIS A 572 13.39 31.01 13.81
CA HIS A 572 12.67 32.28 13.96
C HIS A 572 11.96 32.75 12.68
N ARG A 573 12.46 32.38 11.48
CA ARG A 573 11.84 32.78 10.20
C ARG A 573 10.46 32.16 9.99
N TRP A 574 10.38 30.84 10.13
CA TRP A 574 9.12 30.14 9.93
C TRP A 574 8.18 30.36 11.13
N LEU A 575 8.70 30.47 12.36
CA LEU A 575 7.89 30.80 13.53
C LEU A 575 7.26 32.19 13.43
N GLY A 576 8.01 33.20 12.96
CA GLY A 576 7.45 34.53 12.74
C GLY A 576 6.36 34.53 11.67
N THR A 577 6.54 33.75 10.60
CA THR A 577 5.51 33.56 9.56
C THR A 577 4.26 32.87 10.13
N TYR A 578 4.45 31.82 10.92
CA TYR A 578 3.36 31.02 11.49
C TYR A 578 2.56 31.77 12.55
N THR A 579 3.24 32.54 13.40
CA THR A 579 2.62 33.26 14.52
C THR A 579 2.17 34.67 14.15
N GLY A 580 2.52 35.17 12.96
CA GLY A 580 2.27 36.55 12.54
C GLY A 580 3.05 37.59 13.37
N SER A 581 4.06 37.18 14.13
CA SER A 581 4.86 38.05 15.01
C SER A 581 6.23 38.34 14.42
N SER A 582 6.61 39.62 14.39
CA SER A 582 7.96 40.07 14.04
C SER A 582 8.94 40.07 15.23
N ASN A 583 8.46 39.76 16.44
CA ASN A 583 9.21 39.87 17.70
C ASN A 583 9.74 38.52 18.21
N THR A 584 9.78 37.48 17.37
CA THR A 584 10.37 36.19 17.77
C THR A 584 11.89 36.32 17.94
N PRO A 585 12.46 35.99 19.10
CA PRO A 585 13.92 35.99 19.29
C PRO A 585 14.61 35.12 18.24
N LYS A 586 15.76 35.58 17.74
CA LYS A 586 16.51 34.83 16.72
C LYS A 586 16.99 33.50 17.28
N ALA A 587 16.52 32.42 16.66
CA ALA A 587 16.91 31.05 16.97
C ALA A 587 17.34 30.34 15.69
N ALA A 588 18.51 29.71 15.70
CA ALA A 588 19.02 28.92 14.58
C ALA A 588 19.85 27.71 15.07
N VAL A 589 19.66 26.55 14.43
CA VAL A 589 20.46 25.35 14.66
C VAL A 589 21.39 25.14 13.48
N TYR A 590 22.67 24.98 13.76
CA TYR A 590 23.73 24.65 12.80
C TYR A 590 24.11 23.19 12.95
N ILE A 591 24.17 22.49 11.82
CA ILE A 591 24.71 21.14 11.71
C ILE A 591 26.08 21.26 11.05
N PHE A 592 27.11 20.74 11.71
CA PHE A 592 28.49 20.92 11.28
C PHE A 592 29.36 19.73 11.67
N GLY A 593 30.42 19.48 10.91
CA GLY A 593 31.30 18.35 11.17
C GLY A 593 32.42 18.25 10.15
N ASN A 594 33.25 17.23 10.29
CA ASN A 594 34.27 16.89 9.30
C ASN A 594 34.22 15.38 9.07
N PRO A 595 33.90 14.89 7.85
CA PRO A 595 33.80 13.45 7.59
C PRO A 595 35.10 12.68 7.89
N LEU A 596 36.28 13.34 7.81
CA LEU A 596 37.57 12.73 8.17
C LEU A 596 37.70 12.49 9.68
N ILE A 597 37.03 13.29 10.50
CA ILE A 597 36.90 13.07 11.95
C ILE A 597 35.79 12.05 12.22
N ALA A 598 34.66 12.15 11.50
CA ALA A 598 33.52 11.24 11.66
C ALA A 598 33.91 9.76 11.44
N GLN A 599 34.73 9.49 10.42
CA GLN A 599 35.12 8.12 10.08
C GLN A 599 35.89 7.40 11.20
N THR A 600 36.63 8.11 12.05
CA THR A 600 37.38 7.49 13.16
C THR A 600 36.45 6.92 14.24
N MET A 601 35.24 7.49 14.36
CA MET A 601 34.18 7.01 15.25
C MET A 601 33.27 5.99 14.56
N LEU A 602 32.84 6.26 13.32
CA LEU A 602 31.93 5.37 12.56
C LEU A 602 32.55 4.01 12.20
N GLN A 603 33.89 3.92 12.10
CA GLN A 603 34.58 2.65 11.96
C GLN A 603 34.49 1.76 13.22
N ARG A 604 34.22 2.34 14.38
CA ARG A 604 34.09 1.63 15.67
C ARG A 604 32.65 1.28 15.96
N ASP A 605 31.75 2.24 15.77
CA ASP A 605 30.31 2.07 15.93
C ASP A 605 29.53 2.90 14.91
N LEU A 606 28.81 2.23 14.01
CA LEU A 606 27.97 2.91 13.02
C LEU A 606 26.76 3.59 13.66
N ALA A 607 26.29 3.14 14.84
CA ALA A 607 25.19 3.77 15.56
C ALA A 607 25.56 5.18 16.07
N ALA A 608 26.86 5.50 16.18
CA ALA A 608 27.36 6.86 16.43
C ALA A 608 26.85 7.87 15.39
N GLY A 609 26.49 7.41 14.19
CA GLY A 609 25.85 8.22 13.14
C GLY A 609 24.55 8.89 13.55
N LEU A 610 23.91 8.47 14.65
CA LEU A 610 22.76 9.18 15.23
C LEU A 610 23.11 10.60 15.68
N ASN A 611 24.33 10.79 16.20
CA ASN A 611 24.80 12.05 16.79
C ASN A 611 25.99 12.66 16.01
N ILE A 612 26.36 12.09 14.86
CA ILE A 612 27.39 12.59 13.95
C ILE A 612 26.73 12.93 12.60
N PRO A 613 26.83 14.17 12.10
CA PRO A 613 27.57 15.32 12.63
C PRO A 613 26.91 16.01 13.86
N PRO A 614 27.70 16.68 14.72
CA PRO A 614 27.20 17.49 15.83
C PRO A 614 26.25 18.64 15.41
N LYS A 615 25.50 19.12 16.41
CA LYS A 615 24.55 20.24 16.27
C LYS A 615 24.83 21.29 17.34
N LEU A 616 24.70 22.56 16.97
CA LEU A 616 24.82 23.70 17.87
C LEU A 616 23.72 24.72 17.59
N MET A 617 23.10 25.25 18.64
CA MET A 617 22.05 26.25 18.56
C MET A 617 22.56 27.62 19.00
N LEU A 618 22.28 28.63 18.19
CA LEU A 618 22.36 30.03 18.58
C LEU A 618 20.95 30.51 18.95
N LEU A 619 20.82 31.11 20.12
CA LEU A 619 19.56 31.64 20.64
C LEU A 619 19.77 33.04 21.20
N GLU A 620 19.14 34.04 20.60
CA GLU A 620 19.08 35.40 21.12
C GLU A 620 18.35 35.43 22.46
N LYS A 621 18.90 36.15 23.43
CA LYS A 621 18.26 36.32 24.74
C LYS A 621 17.01 37.19 24.59
N ALA A 622 15.96 36.84 25.31
CA ALA A 622 14.67 37.53 25.22
C ALA A 622 14.74 39.03 25.59
N ASP A 623 15.74 39.43 26.39
CA ASP A 623 16.02 40.82 26.79
C ASP A 623 16.94 41.57 25.81
N GLY A 624 17.40 40.91 24.74
CA GLY A 624 18.33 41.48 23.76
C GLY A 624 19.76 41.67 24.29
N SER A 625 20.09 41.19 25.49
CA SER A 625 21.39 41.40 26.15
C SER A 625 22.54 40.58 25.57
N GLY A 626 22.28 39.73 24.57
CA GLY A 626 23.28 38.90 23.90
C GLY A 626 22.74 37.58 23.39
N THR A 627 23.62 36.59 23.28
CA THR A 627 23.35 35.30 22.63
C THR A 627 23.72 34.13 23.52
N LYS A 628 22.92 33.06 23.48
CA LYS A 628 23.22 31.75 24.05
C LYS A 628 23.72 30.81 22.96
N VAL A 629 24.81 30.11 23.23
CA VAL A 629 25.38 29.06 22.38
C VAL A 629 25.17 27.73 23.09
N ILE A 630 24.33 26.86 22.53
CA ILE A 630 23.84 25.64 23.19
C ILE A 630 24.19 24.42 22.34
N TYR A 631 24.82 23.41 22.94
CA TYR A 631 25.09 22.13 22.28
C TYR A 631 25.13 20.99 23.29
N ASP A 632 24.97 19.75 22.82
CA ASP A 632 25.16 18.56 23.65
C ASP A 632 26.58 18.04 23.47
N ASP A 633 27.25 17.74 24.58
CA ASP A 633 28.65 17.29 24.66
C ASP A 633 28.82 15.96 23.89
N PRO A 634 29.58 15.92 22.78
CA PRO A 634 29.76 14.73 21.95
C PRO A 634 30.17 13.48 22.74
N ALA A 635 31.09 13.61 23.70
CA ALA A 635 31.54 12.53 24.57
C ALA A 635 30.41 11.89 25.39
N SER A 636 29.34 12.65 25.71
CA SER A 636 28.20 12.16 26.50
C SER A 636 27.12 11.46 25.66
N ILE A 637 27.08 11.68 24.34
CA ILE A 637 26.00 11.19 23.47
C ILE A 637 26.46 10.24 22.35
N ILE A 638 27.77 10.20 22.04
CA ILE A 638 28.33 9.31 21.01
C ILE A 638 28.82 8.00 21.63
N ALA A 639 29.62 8.10 22.69
CA ALA A 639 30.29 6.96 23.31
C ALA A 639 29.41 6.32 24.40
N VAL A 640 28.20 5.89 24.03
CA VAL A 640 27.17 5.39 24.96
C VAL A 640 27.30 3.86 25.14
N PRO A 641 27.40 3.34 26.37
CA PRO A 641 27.47 1.89 26.62
C PRO A 641 26.13 1.21 26.35
N ALA A 642 26.11 0.25 25.42
CA ALA A 642 24.97 -0.63 25.22
C ALA A 642 25.02 -1.82 26.21
N HIS A 643 23.94 -2.06 26.96
CA HIS A 643 23.72 -3.30 27.74
C HIS A 643 24.89 -3.78 28.62
N GLY A 644 25.51 -2.88 29.39
CA GLY A 644 26.61 -3.25 30.29
C GLY A 644 27.92 -3.60 29.57
N GLN A 645 28.02 -3.36 28.26
CA GLN A 645 29.28 -3.44 27.53
C GLN A 645 30.16 -2.22 27.85
N ILE A 646 31.47 -2.47 27.93
CA ILE A 646 32.47 -1.43 28.07
C ILE A 646 32.56 -0.69 26.73
N VAL A 647 32.42 0.63 26.77
CA VAL A 647 32.60 1.50 25.60
C VAL A 647 34.00 1.31 25.04
N ASP A 648 34.12 1.15 23.73
CA ASP A 648 35.42 1.08 23.05
C ASP A 648 36.28 2.29 23.42
N GLY A 649 37.48 2.05 23.95
CA GLY A 649 38.35 3.11 24.45
C GLY A 649 38.79 4.09 23.36
N ALA A 650 38.92 3.65 22.11
CA ALA A 650 39.26 4.52 20.98
C ALA A 650 38.05 5.35 20.52
N LEU A 651 36.84 4.79 20.55
CA LEU A 651 35.60 5.55 20.32
C LEU A 651 35.42 6.64 21.39
N LYS A 652 35.64 6.28 22.66
CA LYS A 652 35.57 7.23 23.78
C LYS A 652 36.58 8.36 23.61
N GLN A 653 37.85 8.04 23.33
CA GLN A 653 38.88 9.06 23.08
C GLN A 653 38.53 9.96 21.89
N ALA A 654 38.07 9.38 20.78
CA ALA A 654 37.67 10.15 19.59
C ALA A 654 36.49 11.10 19.87
N ALA A 655 35.54 10.68 20.72
CA ALA A 655 34.43 11.52 21.14
C ALA A 655 34.89 12.64 22.10
N GLU A 656 35.83 12.37 23.02
CA GLU A 656 36.45 13.38 23.89
C GLU A 656 37.27 14.42 23.09
N ASP A 657 38.03 13.97 22.09
CA ASP A 657 38.77 14.86 21.18
C ASP A 657 37.81 15.74 20.38
N LEU A 658 36.67 15.19 19.96
CA LEU A 658 35.60 15.95 19.29
C LEU A 658 34.99 16.98 20.24
N SER A 659 34.71 16.62 21.51
CA SER A 659 34.23 17.56 22.53
C SER A 659 35.17 18.75 22.70
N ASN A 660 36.49 18.50 22.85
CA ASN A 660 37.49 19.55 22.97
C ASN A 660 37.52 20.47 21.75
N LYS A 661 37.38 19.91 20.53
CA LYS A 661 37.32 20.70 19.29
C LYS A 661 36.05 21.56 19.22
N VAL A 662 34.89 21.04 19.63
CA VAL A 662 33.63 21.79 19.66
C VAL A 662 33.71 22.91 20.69
N GLU A 663 34.26 22.65 21.87
CA GLU A 663 34.47 23.69 22.89
C GLU A 663 35.40 24.79 22.39
N ALA A 664 36.54 24.44 21.77
CA ALA A 664 37.46 25.42 21.18
C ALA A 664 36.79 26.27 20.07
N LEU A 665 35.95 25.66 19.23
CA LEU A 665 35.14 26.38 18.25
C LEU A 665 34.23 27.39 18.95
N VAL A 666 33.50 26.97 19.98
CA VAL A 666 32.59 27.85 20.73
C VAL A 666 33.34 29.00 21.40
N GLN A 667 34.47 28.72 22.06
CA GLN A 667 35.32 29.76 22.67
C GLN A 667 35.81 30.78 21.62
N SER A 668 36.16 30.33 20.41
CA SER A 668 36.62 31.23 19.34
C SER A 668 35.54 32.19 18.84
N ILE A 669 34.27 31.79 18.84
CA ILE A 669 33.17 32.64 18.34
C ILE A 669 32.62 33.57 19.42
N ILE A 670 32.80 33.27 20.71
CA ILE A 670 32.34 34.09 21.84
C ILE A 670 33.42 34.99 22.46
N GLY A 671 34.71 34.76 22.16
CA GLY A 671 35.84 35.50 22.72
C GLY A 671 35.93 36.97 22.26
N GLU A 672 36.54 37.83 23.08
CA GLU A 672 36.58 39.28 22.86
C GLU A 672 37.58 39.74 21.76
N ASN A 673 38.52 38.90 21.31
CA ASN A 673 39.51 39.26 20.28
C ASN A 673 39.81 38.10 19.32
N ALA A 674 38.92 37.83 18.36
CA ALA A 674 39.23 36.98 17.21
C ALA A 674 39.12 37.82 15.92
N THR A 675 40.20 38.53 15.59
CA THR A 675 40.46 39.10 14.26
C THR A 675 41.06 38.07 13.33
#